data_AF-A0A9D3PW23-F1
#
_entry.id   AF-A0A9D3PW23-F1
#
_cell.length_a   1.000
_cell.length_b   1.000
_cell.length_c   1.000
_cell.angle_alpha   90.00
_cell.angle_beta   90.00
_cell.angle_gamma   90.00
#
_symmetry.space_group_name_H-M   'P 1'
#
loop_
_entity.id
_entity.type
_entity.pdbx_description
1 polymer ?
#
loop_
_entity_poly.entity_id
_entity_poly.type
_entity_poly.pdbx_seq_one_letter_code
_entity_poly.pdbx_strand_id
1 'polypeptide(L)'
;MALHRLSMRLRQTVTQACSFHGTVCGQQLGAPVESEVPARGEHAISRTSEGDPASHTEHHVGQHYTLPPKVLRSLFPHGLPPRFQMQVKTFNEGSFMVREPALELISYLKRANYTKPALRYLFYGETGSGKTMSMCHALHYCFSQDWLVLHIPDAHLWVKNCSELLPSSSRPSRLDQPIQASQWLRNFRITNEHFLSKIKTTRRYVWTKRESTEEGRPLGELVEQGVSRVKSSSDVVGALLRELRLQCGAGGEGQEGFRLVVAVDGVNALWGRTSLRKEDKSPVSPGELTLVHNLRKMLKNDWSGGAIIATLSWTGSLFKPRLSYLPQELLGEEGFDSLDPFVPIPVPVYSEKEFESCYQYYIDRNWLQHPHSRTEEGKKELLFLSSRNPAVLERLERMPQPAVLLFLMVATAAIPSSRGSNECVQRNFGHGSVVCECNSTHCDSPGIITPPPPGQYVSFLTSQAGERLEKGQGQVQNSSTRAVLRLTIVGYQKYQKIKGFGGAMTDSAAMNILTLSPGAQDQLLRQYFSAEGIEYSVVRVPMASCDFSTRLYTYADTPGDLQLDNFTLAPEDKNMKIPLLQRVQALSSRPLRLLGSAWSAPAWLKTNGALIGKGTLKGKPGGKEHKTWAKYYVRFLDEYKKYNLTFWAMTTGNEPTAGMMTNYSFQALGFTPERQRDWVALDLGPALNQSQHQHIELLILDDQRLLLPHWAKVVLSDVHAARYIHGIGVHWYMDRITPAQFSLSTTHHLFPEYYLFGTEACSGWTPLDRGVKLGSWDRAEDYAHDIMEDLNHFVTGWTDWNLALDLGGGPNWVKNFVDSPIIVDRTRDVFYKQPTFYSMAHFSKFLWEGSQRVGVSFSLDSDLESTAFIRPDGSAVLTVLNRSDKDVQFEVWDPAAGYIPSISPAHSILTLIWAAH
;
A
#
# COMPACT_ATOMS: atom_id res chain seq x y z
N MET A 1 -3.41 31.66 37.35
CA MET A 1 -2.16 32.39 37.07
C MET A 1 -1.04 31.81 37.93
N ALA A 2 -0.12 31.02 37.39
CA ALA A 2 1.18 30.65 37.99
C ALA A 2 1.91 29.59 37.15
N LEU A 3 2.23 29.87 35.87
CA LEU A 3 2.93 28.89 35.01
C LEU A 3 3.81 29.52 33.91
N HIS A 4 4.27 30.77 34.13
CA HIS A 4 5.06 31.52 33.13
C HIS A 4 6.48 31.93 33.61
N ARG A 5 7.01 31.26 34.64
CA ARG A 5 8.37 31.50 35.18
C ARG A 5 9.09 30.20 35.54
N LEU A 6 9.57 29.48 34.53
CA LEU A 6 10.56 28.39 34.71
C LEU A 6 11.42 28.10 33.45
N SER A 7 11.06 28.59 32.27
CA SER A 7 11.77 28.36 30.99
C SER A 7 13.05 29.21 30.78
N MET A 8 13.74 29.63 31.85
CA MET A 8 14.91 30.55 31.77
C MET A 8 16.13 30.12 32.62
N ARG A 9 16.28 28.84 32.95
CA ARG A 9 17.51 28.30 33.56
C ARG A 9 17.86 26.92 33.01
N LEU A 10 18.51 26.88 31.84
CA LEU A 10 19.37 25.79 31.34
C LEU A 10 20.08 26.09 29.99
N ARG A 11 20.14 27.36 29.56
CA ARG A 11 20.98 27.82 28.44
C ARG A 11 22.06 28.78 28.93
N GLN A 12 23.19 28.24 29.40
CA GLN A 12 24.50 28.89 29.46
C GLN A 12 25.53 27.91 30.06
N THR A 13 26.82 28.10 29.72
CA THR A 13 27.96 27.17 29.94
C THR A 13 27.90 25.92 29.04
N VAL A 14 28.92 25.56 28.23
CA VAL A 14 30.28 26.12 28.01
C VAL A 14 30.60 26.15 26.51
N THR A 15 31.22 27.24 26.04
CA THR A 15 31.92 27.31 24.73
C THR A 15 33.27 28.01 24.92
N GLN A 16 34.37 27.27 24.84
CA GLN A 16 35.79 27.68 24.75
C GLN A 16 36.64 26.38 24.79
N ALA A 17 37.80 26.22 24.14
CA ALA A 17 38.43 26.89 23.00
C ALA A 17 39.64 26.05 22.50
N CYS A 18 40.29 26.52 21.43
CA CYS A 18 41.67 26.21 21.00
C CYS A 18 41.99 24.85 20.33
N SER A 19 42.26 24.95 19.04
CA SER A 19 43.14 24.07 18.26
C SER A 19 44.63 24.36 18.55
N PHE A 20 45.50 23.37 18.34
CA PHE A 20 46.95 23.58 18.18
C PHE A 20 47.51 22.67 17.06
N HIS A 21 48.40 23.23 16.24
CA HIS A 21 49.16 22.51 15.22
C HIS A 21 50.39 21.82 15.82
N GLY A 22 50.87 20.75 15.17
CA GLY A 22 52.13 20.09 15.49
C GLY A 22 52.62 19.22 14.33
N THR A 23 53.44 19.81 13.44
CA THR A 23 54.04 19.11 12.29
C THR A 23 55.45 18.63 12.64
N VAL A 24 55.77 17.36 12.44
CA VAL A 24 57.16 16.85 12.43
C VAL A 24 57.33 15.85 11.29
N CYS A 25 58.45 15.97 10.55
CA CYS A 25 58.85 15.11 9.44
C CYS A 25 60.00 14.18 9.87
N GLY A 26 60.11 13.00 9.25
CA GLY A 26 61.24 12.08 9.43
C GLY A 26 61.35 11.09 8.26
N GLN A 27 62.55 10.90 7.70
CA GLN A 27 62.79 10.16 6.45
C GLN A 27 63.43 8.76 6.66
N GLN A 28 63.00 7.81 5.81
CA GLN A 28 63.74 6.73 5.12
C GLN A 28 64.62 5.69 5.86
N LEU A 29 64.31 4.39 5.63
CA LEU A 29 65.17 3.24 5.21
C LEU A 29 64.31 1.92 5.23
N GLY A 30 64.63 0.78 4.60
CA GLY A 30 65.79 0.45 3.73
C GLY A 30 65.80 -0.89 2.95
N ALA A 31 64.68 -1.61 2.74
CA ALA A 31 64.56 -2.90 1.98
C ALA A 31 65.18 -4.18 2.65
N PRO A 32 64.97 -5.44 2.18
CA PRO A 32 64.21 -5.91 1.01
C PRO A 32 63.16 -7.05 1.21
N VAL A 33 62.51 -7.36 0.09
CA VAL A 33 61.41 -8.30 -0.25
C VAL A 33 61.66 -9.79 0.02
N GLU A 34 60.60 -10.54 0.39
CA GLU A 34 60.40 -11.93 -0.04
C GLU A 34 58.91 -12.26 -0.37
N SER A 35 58.73 -12.87 -1.55
CA SER A 35 57.54 -13.54 -2.16
C SER A 35 56.08 -13.26 -1.70
N GLU A 36 55.39 -12.53 -2.57
CA GLU A 36 53.96 -12.57 -2.98
C GLU A 36 52.98 -13.62 -2.39
N VAL A 37 51.88 -13.10 -1.82
CA VAL A 37 50.50 -13.48 -2.20
C VAL A 37 49.69 -12.16 -2.29
N PRO A 38 48.83 -11.94 -3.32
CA PRO A 38 48.15 -10.65 -3.47
C PRO A 38 47.20 -10.35 -2.29
N ALA A 39 47.35 -9.16 -1.69
CA ALA A 39 46.54 -8.74 -0.57
C ALA A 39 45.06 -8.57 -0.96
N ARG A 40 44.15 -9.07 -0.10
CA ARG A 40 42.73 -8.66 -0.12
C ARG A 40 42.63 -7.20 0.35
N GLY A 41 42.73 -6.26 -0.58
CA GLY A 41 42.46 -4.84 -0.34
C GLY A 41 40.97 -4.56 -0.05
N GLU A 42 40.74 -3.47 0.69
CA GLU A 42 39.48 -2.71 0.82
C GLU A 42 38.27 -3.33 1.55
N HIS A 43 38.17 -4.65 1.76
CA HIS A 43 36.99 -5.26 2.43
C HIS A 43 36.95 -5.17 3.98
N ALA A 44 37.91 -4.52 4.64
CA ALA A 44 38.11 -4.63 6.10
C ALA A 44 37.17 -3.76 6.98
N ILE A 45 36.41 -2.81 6.41
CA ILE A 45 35.69 -1.80 7.19
C ILE A 45 34.28 -2.25 7.61
N SER A 46 33.60 -3.08 6.81
CA SER A 46 32.16 -3.35 6.99
C SER A 46 31.82 -4.45 8.00
N ARG A 47 32.77 -5.33 8.37
CA ARG A 47 32.51 -6.51 9.22
C ARG A 47 33.50 -6.60 10.38
N THR A 48 33.06 -7.20 11.48
CA THR A 48 33.92 -7.61 12.61
C THR A 48 34.01 -9.14 12.69
N SER A 49 35.14 -9.64 13.19
CA SER A 49 35.32 -11.05 13.57
C SER A 49 34.80 -11.35 14.98
N GLU A 50 34.58 -10.33 15.80
CA GLU A 50 33.95 -10.49 17.12
C GLU A 50 32.43 -10.69 16.94
N GLY A 51 31.91 -11.73 17.58
CA GLY A 51 30.51 -12.13 17.50
C GLY A 51 29.78 -12.10 18.85
N ASP A 52 30.49 -11.96 19.97
CA ASP A 52 29.89 -11.81 21.30
C ASP A 52 29.66 -10.33 21.64
N PRO A 53 28.40 -9.89 21.84
CA PRO A 53 28.08 -8.56 22.34
C PRO A 53 28.76 -8.17 23.65
N ALA A 54 29.19 -9.13 24.47
CA ALA A 54 29.96 -8.84 25.67
C ALA A 54 31.35 -8.25 25.36
N SER A 55 31.94 -8.59 24.21
CA SER A 55 33.25 -8.11 23.76
C SER A 55 33.19 -6.88 22.85
N HIS A 56 32.00 -6.45 22.41
CA HIS A 56 31.86 -5.25 21.59
C HIS A 56 32.25 -3.97 22.36
N THR A 57 32.94 -3.08 21.66
CA THR A 57 33.56 -1.83 22.16
C THR A 57 33.44 -0.72 21.12
N GLU A 58 33.82 0.51 21.46
CA GLU A 58 33.80 1.68 20.55
C GLU A 58 34.54 1.44 19.22
N HIS A 59 35.62 0.64 19.24
CA HIS A 59 36.35 0.26 18.02
C HIS A 59 35.47 -0.44 16.98
N HIS A 60 34.50 -1.22 17.44
CA HIS A 60 33.58 -2.00 16.61
C HIS A 60 32.40 -1.18 16.05
N VAL A 61 32.19 0.07 16.52
CA VAL A 61 31.05 0.90 16.09
C VAL A 61 31.04 1.08 14.57
N GLY A 62 29.89 0.81 13.95
CA GLY A 62 29.69 0.79 12.51
C GLY A 62 29.91 -0.58 11.85
N GLN A 63 30.61 -1.53 12.47
CA GLN A 63 30.88 -2.84 11.86
C GLN A 63 29.69 -3.80 12.03
N HIS A 64 29.47 -4.66 11.04
CA HIS A 64 28.47 -5.74 11.10
C HIS A 64 29.07 -7.01 11.73
N TYR A 65 28.37 -7.58 12.72
CA TYR A 65 28.65 -8.90 13.30
C TYR A 65 27.53 -9.88 12.95
N THR A 66 27.87 -11.14 12.66
CA THR A 66 26.88 -12.15 12.21
C THR A 66 26.40 -13.02 13.38
N LEU A 67 25.09 -13.03 13.65
CA LEU A 67 24.48 -13.91 14.64
C LEU A 67 24.40 -15.35 14.09
N PRO A 68 24.83 -16.37 14.85
CA PRO A 68 24.64 -17.76 14.46
C PRO A 68 23.15 -18.09 14.25
N PRO A 69 22.76 -18.81 13.18
CA PRO A 69 21.34 -19.10 12.90
C PRO A 69 20.59 -19.83 14.03
N LYS A 70 21.29 -20.60 14.86
CA LYS A 70 20.74 -21.22 16.07
C LYS A 70 20.32 -20.16 17.10
N VAL A 71 21.20 -19.20 17.40
CA VAL A 71 20.92 -18.10 18.34
C VAL A 71 19.78 -17.24 17.82
N LEU A 72 19.79 -16.90 16.53
CA LEU A 72 18.73 -16.12 15.89
C LEU A 72 17.33 -16.76 16.07
N ARG A 73 17.22 -18.08 15.85
CA ARG A 73 15.95 -18.82 16.00
C ARG A 73 15.51 -18.96 17.47
N SER A 74 16.46 -19.08 18.40
CA SER A 74 16.17 -19.23 19.83
C SER A 74 15.78 -17.89 20.50
N LEU A 75 16.51 -16.82 20.21
CA LEU A 75 16.29 -15.50 20.81
C LEU A 75 15.12 -14.73 20.16
N PHE A 76 14.94 -14.87 18.84
CA PHE A 76 13.89 -14.19 18.08
C PHE A 76 12.96 -15.20 17.37
N PRO A 77 12.25 -16.10 18.09
CA PRO A 77 11.39 -17.12 17.48
C PRO A 77 10.15 -16.52 16.78
N HIS A 78 9.76 -15.30 17.15
CA HIS A 78 8.76 -14.47 16.46
C HIS A 78 9.29 -13.82 15.17
N GLY A 79 10.58 -13.95 14.88
CA GLY A 79 11.28 -13.25 13.80
C GLY A 79 11.82 -11.88 14.22
N LEU A 80 12.75 -11.36 13.43
CA LEU A 80 13.14 -9.94 13.48
C LEU A 80 12.11 -9.08 12.71
N PRO A 81 12.17 -7.73 12.79
CA PRO A 81 11.29 -6.87 12.01
C PRO A 81 11.18 -7.31 10.54
N PRO A 82 9.99 -7.37 9.92
CA PRO A 82 9.77 -8.13 8.69
C PRO A 82 10.72 -7.82 7.52
N ARG A 83 11.18 -6.57 7.39
CA ARG A 83 12.17 -6.17 6.37
C ARG A 83 13.55 -6.75 6.64
N PHE A 84 14.03 -6.63 7.88
CA PHE A 84 15.28 -7.26 8.30
C PHE A 84 15.18 -8.79 8.18
N GLN A 85 14.02 -9.39 8.47
CA GLN A 85 13.81 -10.83 8.23
C GLN A 85 13.89 -11.20 6.73
N MET A 86 13.44 -10.33 5.83
CA MET A 86 13.62 -10.49 4.37
C MET A 86 15.10 -10.39 4.00
N GLN A 87 15.81 -9.37 4.50
CA GLN A 87 17.25 -9.19 4.31
C GLN A 87 18.06 -10.42 4.76
N VAL A 88 17.76 -10.97 5.94
CA VAL A 88 18.40 -12.20 6.45
C VAL A 88 18.15 -13.41 5.55
N LYS A 89 16.96 -13.51 4.94
CA LYS A 89 16.66 -14.57 3.97
C LYS A 89 17.45 -14.39 2.66
N THR A 90 17.51 -13.16 2.13
CA THR A 90 18.19 -12.90 0.85
C THR A 90 19.71 -12.98 0.95
N PHE A 91 20.31 -12.50 2.05
CA PHE A 91 21.75 -12.59 2.27
C PHE A 91 22.19 -13.93 2.88
N ASN A 92 21.24 -14.77 3.30
CA ASN A 92 21.47 -16.03 4.03
C ASN A 92 22.33 -15.85 5.31
N GLU A 93 22.30 -14.66 5.93
CA GLU A 93 23.02 -14.35 7.17
C GLU A 93 22.25 -13.35 8.05
N GLY A 94 22.42 -13.45 9.38
CA GLY A 94 21.82 -12.55 10.35
C GLY A 94 22.79 -11.50 10.88
N SER A 95 23.15 -10.47 10.10
CA SER A 95 24.25 -9.56 10.45
C SER A 95 23.81 -8.21 11.02
N PHE A 96 24.02 -7.98 12.32
CA PHE A 96 23.65 -6.73 12.99
C PHE A 96 24.83 -5.74 12.99
N MET A 97 24.55 -4.45 12.78
CA MET A 97 25.55 -3.40 12.97
C MET A 97 25.74 -3.09 14.46
N VAL A 98 26.99 -3.03 14.93
CA VAL A 98 27.34 -2.51 16.25
C VAL A 98 27.15 -1.00 16.25
N ARG A 99 26.27 -0.48 17.10
CA ARG A 99 25.95 0.95 17.21
C ARG A 99 26.13 1.47 18.62
N GLU A 100 26.54 2.74 18.74
CA GLU A 100 26.79 3.43 20.00
C GLU A 100 25.62 3.31 21.02
N PRO A 101 24.33 3.52 20.66
CA PRO A 101 23.23 3.42 21.63
C PRO A 101 23.07 2.02 22.25
N ALA A 102 23.45 0.97 21.52
CA ALA A 102 23.42 -0.39 22.04
C ALA A 102 24.61 -0.66 22.98
N LEU A 103 25.80 -0.12 22.66
CA LEU A 103 26.97 -0.19 23.54
C LEU A 103 26.77 0.62 24.83
N GLU A 104 26.12 1.78 24.75
CA GLU A 104 25.74 2.60 25.90
C GLU A 104 24.87 1.80 26.88
N LEU A 105 23.81 1.16 26.36
CA LEU A 105 22.94 0.28 27.15
C LEU A 105 23.70 -0.92 27.73
N ILE A 106 24.53 -1.61 26.93
CA ILE A 106 25.35 -2.74 27.42
C ILE A 106 26.32 -2.28 28.51
N SER A 107 26.89 -1.08 28.41
CA SER A 107 27.74 -0.47 29.45
C SER A 107 26.96 -0.23 30.75
N TYR A 108 25.73 0.29 30.68
CA TYR A 108 24.87 0.42 31.86
C TYR A 108 24.52 -0.95 32.46
N LEU A 109 24.17 -1.94 31.64
CA LEU A 109 23.88 -3.30 32.12
C LEU A 109 25.09 -3.98 32.78
N LYS A 110 26.31 -3.76 32.29
CA LYS A 110 27.55 -4.25 32.93
C LYS A 110 27.82 -3.58 34.28
N ARG A 111 27.41 -2.32 34.47
CA ARG A 111 27.68 -1.51 35.67
C ARG A 111 26.53 -1.49 36.69
N ALA A 112 25.33 -1.93 36.31
CA ALA A 112 24.13 -1.84 37.15
C ALA A 112 24.19 -2.79 38.37
N ASN A 113 23.71 -2.29 39.51
CA ASN A 113 23.60 -3.07 40.73
C ASN A 113 22.20 -3.72 40.85
N TYR A 114 22.11 -5.00 40.50
CA TYR A 114 20.86 -5.77 40.47
C TYR A 114 20.24 -6.08 41.85
N THR A 115 20.87 -5.69 42.96
CA THR A 115 20.24 -5.67 44.29
C THR A 115 19.27 -4.49 44.48
N LYS A 116 19.30 -3.51 43.57
CA LYS A 116 18.37 -2.39 43.52
C LYS A 116 17.19 -2.70 42.58
N PRO A 117 16.10 -1.90 42.66
CA PRO A 117 14.98 -2.08 41.74
C PRO A 117 15.38 -1.95 40.27
N ALA A 118 14.72 -2.70 39.40
CA ALA A 118 15.03 -2.80 37.99
C ALA A 118 15.02 -1.42 37.29
N LEU A 119 16.15 -1.07 36.68
CA LEU A 119 16.30 0.17 35.93
C LEU A 119 15.55 0.08 34.59
N ARG A 120 14.93 1.18 34.20
CA ARG A 120 14.23 1.36 32.93
C ARG A 120 15.12 2.11 31.95
N TYR A 121 15.34 1.56 30.77
CA TYR A 121 16.07 2.18 29.67
C TYR A 121 15.12 2.39 28.50
N LEU A 122 15.05 3.61 27.96
CA LEU A 122 14.08 3.98 26.92
C LEU A 122 14.79 4.51 25.67
N PHE A 123 14.82 3.70 24.62
CA PHE A 123 15.28 4.11 23.29
C PHE A 123 14.28 5.05 22.60
N TYR A 124 14.73 6.25 22.25
CA TYR A 124 13.94 7.26 21.54
C TYR A 124 14.72 7.87 20.38
N GLY A 125 14.04 8.46 19.40
CA GLY A 125 14.67 8.97 18.17
C GLY A 125 13.75 8.85 16.96
N GLU A 126 14.20 9.35 15.81
CA GLU A 126 13.39 9.43 14.57
C GLU A 126 12.87 8.08 14.05
N THR A 127 11.72 8.08 13.39
CA THR A 127 11.19 6.86 12.76
C THR A 127 12.19 6.29 11.74
N GLY A 128 12.50 5.00 11.86
CA GLY A 128 13.51 4.36 11.01
C GLY A 128 14.96 4.45 11.51
N SER A 129 15.25 5.19 12.60
CA SER A 129 16.62 5.38 13.12
C SER A 129 17.33 4.13 13.66
N GLY A 130 16.70 2.95 13.65
CA GLY A 130 17.33 1.68 14.07
C GLY A 130 17.08 1.25 15.52
N LYS A 131 16.21 1.94 16.30
CA LYS A 131 15.88 1.63 17.71
C LYS A 131 15.70 0.15 18.01
N THR A 132 14.83 -0.54 17.25
CA THR A 132 14.56 -1.97 17.41
C THR A 132 15.83 -2.81 17.26
N MET A 133 16.68 -2.52 16.27
CA MET A 133 17.92 -3.28 16.07
C MET A 133 18.94 -3.02 17.18
N SER A 134 19.01 -1.80 17.71
CA SER A 134 19.80 -1.49 18.92
C SER A 134 19.29 -2.26 20.16
N MET A 135 17.97 -2.39 20.32
CA MET A 135 17.37 -3.24 21.37
C MET A 135 17.69 -4.73 21.14
N CYS A 136 17.59 -5.23 19.90
CA CYS A 136 17.92 -6.62 19.56
C CYS A 136 19.40 -6.95 19.82
N HIS A 137 20.32 -6.00 19.62
CA HIS A 137 21.74 -6.16 19.98
C HIS A 137 21.92 -6.25 21.52
N ALA A 138 21.27 -5.38 22.29
CA ALA A 138 21.30 -5.46 23.76
C ALA A 138 20.61 -6.73 24.30
N LEU A 139 19.57 -7.25 23.62
CA LEU A 139 18.97 -8.54 23.92
C LEU A 139 19.91 -9.71 23.64
N HIS A 140 20.71 -9.65 22.56
CA HIS A 140 21.72 -10.65 22.27
C HIS A 140 22.79 -10.71 23.36
N TYR A 141 23.19 -9.56 23.92
CA TYR A 141 24.03 -9.51 25.13
C TYR A 141 23.36 -10.18 26.34
N CYS A 142 22.11 -9.84 26.66
CA CYS A 142 21.43 -10.45 27.81
C CYS A 142 21.31 -11.98 27.66
N PHE A 143 21.03 -12.46 26.45
CA PHE A 143 20.95 -13.89 26.13
C PHE A 143 22.33 -14.59 26.20
N SER A 144 23.42 -13.95 25.77
CA SER A 144 24.78 -14.54 25.91
C SER A 144 25.27 -14.60 27.36
N GLN A 145 24.65 -13.83 28.27
CA GLN A 145 24.97 -13.81 29.71
C GLN A 145 24.02 -14.67 30.57
N ASP A 146 23.26 -15.61 29.97
CA ASP A 146 22.29 -16.50 30.66
C ASP A 146 21.20 -15.73 31.44
N TRP A 147 20.63 -14.68 30.84
CA TRP A 147 19.44 -14.01 31.40
C TRP A 147 18.15 -14.62 30.83
N LEU A 148 17.11 -14.65 31.66
CA LEU A 148 15.76 -14.95 31.20
C LEU A 148 15.23 -13.77 30.39
N VAL A 149 14.85 -14.03 29.13
CA VAL A 149 14.43 -13.01 28.17
C VAL A 149 12.91 -12.99 28.03
N LEU A 150 12.29 -11.90 28.52
CA LEU A 150 10.91 -11.55 28.26
C LEU A 150 10.90 -10.49 27.15
N HIS A 151 10.78 -10.92 25.89
CA HIS A 151 10.71 -10.00 24.73
C HIS A 151 9.28 -9.90 24.18
N ILE A 152 8.84 -8.67 23.92
CA ILE A 152 7.61 -8.31 23.21
C ILE A 152 8.01 -7.49 21.97
N PRO A 153 7.94 -8.07 20.76
CA PRO A 153 8.55 -7.49 19.56
C PRO A 153 7.75 -6.33 18.92
N ASP A 154 6.48 -6.17 19.28
CA ASP A 154 5.69 -4.96 19.04
C ASP A 154 4.47 -4.97 19.97
N ALA A 155 4.42 -4.05 20.93
CA ALA A 155 3.29 -3.91 21.84
C ALA A 155 2.00 -3.43 21.14
N HIS A 156 2.07 -2.86 19.93
CA HIS A 156 0.87 -2.45 19.19
C HIS A 156 0.02 -3.66 18.75
N LEU A 157 0.61 -4.84 18.58
CA LEU A 157 -0.11 -6.08 18.25
C LEU A 157 -1.03 -6.58 19.38
N TRP A 158 -0.88 -6.05 20.60
CA TRP A 158 -1.76 -6.36 21.75
C TRP A 158 -2.89 -5.33 21.93
N VAL A 159 -2.85 -4.20 21.20
CA VAL A 159 -3.88 -3.14 21.26
C VAL A 159 -4.53 -2.86 19.90
N LYS A 160 -4.19 -3.65 18.87
CA LYS A 160 -4.71 -3.54 17.51
C LYS A 160 -4.98 -4.90 16.89
N ASN A 161 -6.06 -4.96 16.11
CA ASN A 161 -6.41 -6.09 15.24
C ASN A 161 -6.47 -7.45 15.95
N CYS A 162 -6.79 -7.46 17.25
CA CYS A 162 -7.05 -8.68 17.99
C CYS A 162 -8.40 -9.26 17.53
N SER A 163 -8.37 -10.42 16.87
CA SER A 163 -9.54 -11.05 16.24
C SER A 163 -10.53 -11.67 17.22
N GLU A 164 -10.11 -11.98 18.44
CA GLU A 164 -10.94 -12.55 19.50
C GLU A 164 -10.63 -11.82 20.82
N LEU A 165 -11.66 -11.26 21.45
CA LEU A 165 -11.61 -10.68 22.79
C LEU A 165 -12.66 -11.37 23.65
N LEU A 166 -12.26 -11.89 24.81
CA LEU A 166 -13.15 -12.62 25.72
C LEU A 166 -13.24 -11.89 27.06
N PRO A 167 -14.41 -11.83 27.72
CA PRO A 167 -14.49 -11.40 29.12
C PRO A 167 -13.60 -12.29 29.99
N SER A 168 -12.75 -11.67 30.82
CA SER A 168 -11.72 -12.42 31.56
C SER A 168 -12.31 -13.31 32.64
N SER A 169 -11.88 -14.57 32.65
CA SER A 169 -12.39 -15.61 33.54
C SER A 169 -12.13 -15.29 35.02
N SER A 170 -11.02 -14.61 35.30
CA SER A 170 -10.59 -14.23 36.64
C SER A 170 -11.13 -12.87 37.11
N ARG A 171 -11.47 -11.97 36.17
CA ARG A 171 -11.96 -10.61 36.45
C ARG A 171 -12.93 -10.11 35.36
N PRO A 172 -14.25 -10.14 35.60
CA PRO A 172 -15.26 -9.73 34.61
C PRO A 172 -15.12 -8.31 34.05
N SER A 173 -14.40 -7.41 34.73
CA SER A 173 -14.12 -6.04 34.27
C SER A 173 -12.95 -5.94 33.27
N ARG A 174 -12.51 -7.04 32.65
CA ARG A 174 -11.36 -7.08 31.73
C ARG A 174 -11.61 -7.95 30.51
N LEU A 175 -10.80 -7.69 29.49
CA LEU A 175 -10.80 -8.41 28.22
C LEU A 175 -9.48 -9.14 27.99
N ASP A 176 -9.58 -10.45 27.84
CA ASP A 176 -8.50 -11.36 27.51
C ASP A 176 -8.26 -11.39 25.99
N GLN A 177 -6.99 -11.53 25.59
CA GLN A 177 -6.53 -11.68 24.22
C GLN A 177 -5.93 -13.09 24.05
N PRO A 178 -6.76 -14.14 23.95
CA PRO A 178 -6.31 -15.53 24.06
C PRO A 178 -5.28 -15.92 22.98
N ILE A 179 -5.49 -15.46 21.74
CA ILE A 179 -4.62 -15.77 20.60
C ILE A 179 -3.22 -15.14 20.76
N GLN A 180 -3.18 -13.83 21.04
CA GLN A 180 -1.93 -13.08 21.25
C GLN A 180 -1.15 -13.66 22.44
N ALA A 181 -1.85 -14.00 23.52
CA ALA A 181 -1.26 -14.62 24.71
C ALA A 181 -0.67 -16.01 24.40
N SER A 182 -1.41 -16.88 23.71
CA SER A 182 -0.94 -18.24 23.36
C SER A 182 0.26 -18.21 22.42
N GLN A 183 0.22 -17.35 21.39
CA GLN A 183 1.35 -17.18 20.46
C GLN A 183 2.59 -16.62 21.18
N TRP A 184 2.43 -15.65 22.07
CA TRP A 184 3.53 -15.12 22.87
C TRP A 184 4.10 -16.17 23.84
N LEU A 185 3.26 -16.96 24.52
CA LEU A 185 3.71 -18.07 25.38
C LEU A 185 4.51 -19.12 24.63
N ARG A 186 4.09 -19.49 23.41
CA ARG A 186 4.85 -20.42 22.54
C ARG A 186 6.25 -19.88 22.21
N ASN A 187 6.36 -18.59 21.94
CA ASN A 187 7.63 -17.92 21.66
C ASN A 187 8.51 -17.83 22.92
N PHE A 188 7.93 -17.42 24.05
CA PHE A 188 8.58 -17.38 25.36
C PHE A 188 9.15 -18.76 25.75
N ARG A 189 8.41 -19.84 25.44
CA ARG A 189 8.84 -21.23 25.67
C ARG A 189 10.12 -21.57 24.90
N ILE A 190 10.20 -21.18 23.63
CA ILE A 190 11.38 -21.44 22.76
C ILE A 190 12.61 -20.68 23.25
N THR A 191 12.45 -19.42 23.67
CA THR A 191 13.59 -18.60 24.13
C THR A 191 14.14 -19.02 25.49
N ASN A 192 13.28 -19.45 26.42
CA ASN A 192 13.64 -19.67 27.82
C ASN A 192 13.59 -21.14 28.26
N GLU A 193 13.59 -22.10 27.33
CA GLU A 193 13.38 -23.53 27.57
C GLU A 193 14.18 -24.09 28.76
N HIS A 194 15.44 -23.71 28.90
CA HIS A 194 16.37 -24.14 29.95
C HIS A 194 16.07 -23.55 31.35
N PHE A 195 15.28 -22.48 31.46
CA PHE A 195 14.80 -21.93 32.74
C PHE A 195 13.47 -22.56 33.20
N LEU A 196 12.66 -23.08 32.28
CA LEU A 196 11.30 -23.55 32.55
C LEU A 196 11.22 -24.75 33.52
N SER A 197 12.27 -25.56 33.57
CA SER A 197 12.41 -26.69 34.50
C SER A 197 13.01 -26.29 35.85
N LYS A 198 13.81 -25.20 35.89
CA LYS A 198 14.49 -24.71 37.09
C LYS A 198 13.56 -23.91 38.00
N ILE A 199 12.75 -23.02 37.41
CA ILE A 199 11.81 -22.14 38.13
C ILE A 199 10.54 -22.93 38.46
N LYS A 200 10.03 -22.79 39.69
CA LYS A 200 8.82 -23.49 40.18
C LYS A 200 7.72 -22.50 40.54
N THR A 201 6.45 -22.92 40.53
CA THR A 201 5.33 -22.09 40.98
C THR A 201 5.34 -21.88 42.49
N THR A 202 5.24 -20.63 42.96
CA THR A 202 5.19 -20.29 44.40
C THR A 202 3.80 -20.45 45.04
N ARG A 203 2.80 -20.87 44.25
CA ARG A 203 1.41 -21.03 44.69
C ARG A 203 0.58 -21.80 43.67
N ARG A 204 -0.58 -22.27 44.12
CA ARG A 204 -1.62 -22.88 43.30
C ARG A 204 -2.32 -21.86 42.39
N TYR A 205 -2.54 -22.24 41.13
CA TYR A 205 -3.34 -21.51 40.15
C TYR A 205 -4.53 -22.36 39.69
N VAL A 206 -5.72 -21.77 39.60
CA VAL A 206 -6.95 -22.46 39.18
C VAL A 206 -7.42 -21.84 37.86
N TRP A 207 -7.56 -22.66 36.82
CA TRP A 207 -7.95 -22.24 35.47
C TRP A 207 -9.43 -22.52 35.20
N THR A 208 -9.93 -23.65 35.70
CA THR A 208 -11.33 -24.04 35.62
C THR A 208 -11.74 -24.81 36.88
N LYS A 209 -13.02 -25.17 37.01
CA LYS A 209 -13.50 -26.05 38.10
C LYS A 209 -12.84 -27.45 38.13
N ARG A 210 -12.08 -27.84 37.10
CA ARG A 210 -11.44 -29.17 36.98
C ARG A 210 -9.94 -29.11 36.71
N GLU A 211 -9.38 -27.94 36.38
CA GLU A 211 -7.97 -27.78 35.99
C GLU A 211 -7.30 -26.75 36.90
N SER A 212 -6.27 -27.18 37.64
CA SER A 212 -5.39 -26.35 38.45
C SER A 212 -3.92 -26.75 38.27
N THR A 213 -3.03 -25.77 38.32
CA THR A 213 -1.58 -25.99 38.44
C THR A 213 -1.23 -25.82 39.91
N GLU A 214 -0.77 -26.90 40.54
CA GLU A 214 -0.40 -26.88 41.96
C GLU A 214 0.90 -26.10 42.23
N GLU A 215 1.15 -25.83 43.50
CA GLU A 215 2.39 -25.22 43.98
C GLU A 215 3.59 -26.17 43.80
N GLY A 216 4.78 -25.61 43.58
CA GLY A 216 6.02 -26.36 43.40
C GLY A 216 6.18 -27.04 42.03
N ARG A 217 5.23 -26.86 41.09
CA ARG A 217 5.32 -27.41 39.72
C ARG A 217 6.27 -26.56 38.86
N PRO A 218 6.98 -27.15 37.86
CA PRO A 218 7.83 -26.40 36.96
C PRO A 218 7.09 -25.32 36.18
N LEU A 219 7.74 -24.18 35.94
CA LEU A 219 7.19 -23.06 35.16
C LEU A 219 6.84 -23.47 33.72
N GLY A 220 7.50 -24.49 33.17
CA GLY A 220 7.16 -25.07 31.88
C GLY A 220 5.74 -25.64 31.80
N GLU A 221 5.22 -26.23 32.87
CA GLU A 221 3.85 -26.75 32.90
C GLU A 221 2.81 -25.62 32.91
N LEU A 222 3.12 -24.52 33.61
CA LEU A 222 2.32 -23.30 33.57
C LEU A 222 2.24 -22.74 32.15
N VAL A 223 3.37 -22.68 31.44
CA VAL A 223 3.44 -22.23 30.04
C VAL A 223 2.67 -23.20 29.13
N GLU A 224 2.82 -24.51 29.30
CA GLU A 224 2.16 -25.52 28.46
C GLU A 224 0.63 -25.51 28.62
N GLN A 225 0.13 -25.27 29.83
CA GLN A 225 -1.30 -25.05 30.06
C GLN A 225 -1.81 -23.86 29.23
N GLY A 226 -1.06 -22.76 29.16
CA GLY A 226 -1.43 -21.60 28.34
C GLY A 226 -1.21 -21.78 26.83
N VAL A 227 -0.33 -22.69 26.39
CA VAL A 227 -0.17 -23.03 24.96
C VAL A 227 -1.28 -23.98 24.51
N SER A 228 -1.63 -24.99 25.32
CA SER A 228 -2.65 -26.00 25.01
C SER A 228 -4.10 -25.53 25.23
N ARG A 229 -4.36 -24.66 26.22
CA ARG A 229 -5.67 -24.09 26.52
C ARG A 229 -5.72 -22.60 26.18
N VAL A 230 -5.92 -22.30 24.89
CA VAL A 230 -5.97 -20.94 24.31
C VAL A 230 -6.88 -19.97 25.09
N LYS A 231 -8.04 -20.44 25.60
CA LYS A 231 -8.98 -19.60 26.37
C LYS A 231 -8.42 -19.07 27.69
N SER A 232 -7.52 -19.80 28.35
CA SER A 232 -6.88 -19.39 29.62
C SER A 232 -5.53 -18.69 29.44
N SER A 233 -5.02 -18.56 28.20
CA SER A 233 -3.66 -18.07 27.95
C SER A 233 -3.39 -16.67 28.51
N SER A 234 -4.37 -15.76 28.51
CA SER A 234 -4.20 -14.41 29.07
C SER A 234 -4.02 -14.40 30.60
N ASP A 235 -4.78 -15.23 31.31
CA ASP A 235 -4.61 -15.43 32.75
C ASP A 235 -3.27 -16.16 33.05
N VAL A 236 -2.86 -17.12 32.22
CA VAL A 236 -1.56 -17.81 32.31
C VAL A 236 -0.39 -16.84 32.14
N VAL A 237 -0.45 -15.90 31.18
CA VAL A 237 0.56 -14.83 31.08
C VAL A 237 0.59 -13.99 32.36
N GLY A 238 -0.57 -13.64 32.92
CA GLY A 238 -0.66 -12.90 34.19
C GLY A 238 -0.13 -13.67 35.42
N ALA A 239 -0.13 -15.00 35.39
CA ALA A 239 0.50 -15.87 36.38
C ALA A 239 2.02 -15.92 36.18
N LEU A 240 2.46 -16.27 34.96
CA LEU A 240 3.87 -16.35 34.56
C LEU A 240 4.64 -15.07 34.90
N LEU A 241 4.14 -13.92 34.45
CA LEU A 241 4.77 -12.63 34.71
C LEU A 241 4.92 -12.35 36.21
N ARG A 242 4.00 -12.83 37.05
CA ARG A 242 4.08 -12.65 38.49
C ARG A 242 5.06 -13.62 39.17
N GLU A 243 5.15 -14.88 38.75
CA GLU A 243 6.20 -15.78 39.24
C GLU A 243 7.59 -15.22 38.93
N LEU A 244 7.81 -14.79 37.68
CA LEU A 244 9.07 -14.17 37.25
C LEU A 244 9.41 -12.94 38.11
N ARG A 245 8.43 -12.07 38.37
CA ARG A 245 8.61 -10.85 39.18
C ARG A 245 8.86 -11.11 40.67
N LEU A 246 8.38 -12.23 41.21
CA LEU A 246 8.56 -12.60 42.62
C LEU A 246 9.89 -13.32 42.88
N GLN A 247 10.38 -14.09 41.90
CA GLN A 247 11.55 -14.96 42.06
C GLN A 247 12.83 -14.37 41.45
N CYS A 248 12.74 -13.34 40.60
CA CYS A 248 13.94 -12.70 40.04
C CYS A 248 14.80 -12.07 41.15
N GLY A 249 16.11 -12.35 41.12
CA GLY A 249 17.06 -11.89 42.13
C GLY A 249 16.93 -12.51 43.52
N ALA A 250 15.95 -13.40 43.76
CA ALA A 250 15.72 -14.04 45.05
C ALA A 250 16.64 -15.26 45.24
N GLY A 251 17.89 -15.02 45.64
CA GLY A 251 18.80 -16.07 46.11
C GLY A 251 18.45 -16.52 47.53
N GLY A 252 17.51 -17.47 47.65
CA GLY A 252 17.22 -18.20 48.89
C GLY A 252 18.05 -19.49 49.01
N GLU A 253 18.21 -20.02 50.22
CA GLU A 253 19.06 -21.18 50.53
C GLU A 253 18.84 -22.36 49.55
N GLY A 254 19.84 -22.62 48.70
CA GLY A 254 19.86 -23.75 47.77
C GLY A 254 19.30 -23.50 46.36
N GLN A 255 18.87 -22.28 46.01
CA GLN A 255 18.48 -21.94 44.62
C GLN A 255 19.32 -20.78 44.04
N GLU A 256 19.95 -21.03 42.89
CA GLU A 256 20.59 -19.98 42.09
C GLU A 256 19.54 -19.03 41.51
N GLY A 257 19.55 -17.77 41.96
CA GLY A 257 18.64 -16.74 41.46
C GLY A 257 18.95 -16.34 40.02
N PHE A 258 17.94 -16.26 39.16
CA PHE A 258 18.08 -15.87 37.75
C PHE A 258 17.92 -14.36 37.55
N ARG A 259 18.56 -13.85 36.48
CA ARG A 259 18.38 -12.47 36.00
C ARG A 259 17.28 -12.37 34.95
N LEU A 260 16.55 -11.26 34.94
CA LEU A 260 15.41 -11.03 34.03
C LEU A 260 15.63 -9.77 33.18
N VAL A 261 15.47 -9.88 31.86
CA VAL A 261 15.33 -8.72 30.97
C VAL A 261 13.91 -8.64 30.44
N VAL A 262 13.28 -7.47 30.60
CA VAL A 262 11.95 -7.15 30.07
C VAL A 262 12.13 -6.19 28.90
N ALA A 263 12.05 -6.69 27.67
CA ALA A 263 12.20 -5.91 26.44
C ALA A 263 10.85 -5.69 25.75
N VAL A 264 10.50 -4.43 25.46
CA VAL A 264 9.22 -4.06 24.83
C VAL A 264 9.44 -3.06 23.70
N ASP A 265 9.22 -3.49 22.46
CA ASP A 265 9.18 -2.57 21.31
C ASP A 265 7.83 -1.81 21.28
N GLY A 266 7.88 -0.50 21.00
CA GLY A 266 6.70 0.36 20.88
C GLY A 266 5.93 0.51 22.18
N VAL A 267 6.62 0.66 23.32
CA VAL A 267 6.02 0.63 24.68
C VAL A 267 4.88 1.64 24.87
N ASN A 268 4.87 2.74 24.11
CA ASN A 268 3.81 3.75 24.10
C ASN A 268 2.42 3.20 23.69
N ALA A 269 2.37 2.04 23.02
CA ALA A 269 1.12 1.31 22.76
C ALA A 269 0.30 1.03 24.04
N LEU A 270 0.95 0.89 25.19
CA LEU A 270 0.31 0.49 26.45
C LEU A 270 -0.51 1.61 27.11
N TRP A 271 -0.34 2.87 26.67
CA TRP A 271 -1.08 4.05 27.15
C TRP A 271 -1.78 4.82 26.02
N GLY A 272 -1.44 4.59 24.75
CA GLY A 272 -2.19 5.10 23.59
C GLY A 272 -3.62 4.53 23.50
N ARG A 273 -4.48 5.10 22.65
CA ARG A 273 -5.81 4.52 22.37
C ARG A 273 -5.66 3.12 21.73
N THR A 274 -6.66 2.26 21.86
CA THR A 274 -6.72 0.97 21.14
C THR A 274 -7.55 1.12 19.85
N SER A 275 -7.44 0.16 18.91
CA SER A 275 -8.42 0.04 17.80
C SER A 275 -9.56 -0.94 18.12
N LEU A 276 -9.59 -1.46 19.35
CA LEU A 276 -10.48 -2.53 19.78
C LEU A 276 -11.82 -1.97 20.30
N ARG A 277 -12.90 -2.72 20.08
CA ARG A 277 -14.26 -2.37 20.53
C ARG A 277 -14.86 -3.52 21.32
N LYS A 278 -15.70 -3.19 22.29
CA LYS A 278 -16.53 -4.13 23.05
C LYS A 278 -17.74 -4.56 22.20
N GLU A 279 -18.52 -5.53 22.67
CA GLU A 279 -19.74 -6.00 21.99
C GLU A 279 -20.77 -4.88 21.76
N ASP A 280 -20.86 -3.91 22.67
CA ASP A 280 -21.68 -2.69 22.57
C ASP A 280 -21.12 -1.63 21.60
N LYS A 281 -20.03 -1.94 20.89
CA LYS A 281 -19.25 -1.07 19.98
C LYS A 281 -18.50 0.09 20.65
N SER A 282 -18.54 0.21 21.98
CA SER A 282 -17.75 1.20 22.72
C SER A 282 -16.24 0.90 22.61
N PRO A 283 -15.36 1.93 22.68
CA PRO A 283 -13.92 1.73 22.59
C PRO A 283 -13.37 1.04 23.84
N VAL A 284 -12.42 0.12 23.66
CA VAL A 284 -11.70 -0.53 24.76
C VAL A 284 -10.53 0.36 25.21
N SER A 285 -10.42 0.60 26.51
CA SER A 285 -9.24 1.26 27.10
C SER A 285 -8.08 0.25 27.27
N PRO A 286 -6.81 0.64 27.07
CA PRO A 286 -5.68 -0.27 27.29
C PRO A 286 -5.63 -0.85 28.71
N GLY A 287 -6.14 -0.13 29.70
CA GLY A 287 -6.22 -0.61 31.09
C GLY A 287 -7.22 -1.75 31.31
N GLU A 288 -8.18 -1.95 30.40
CA GLU A 288 -9.17 -3.03 30.43
C GLU A 288 -8.62 -4.34 29.83
N LEU A 289 -7.53 -4.27 29.07
CA LEU A 289 -6.88 -5.42 28.43
C LEU A 289 -5.98 -6.18 29.41
N THR A 290 -6.22 -7.48 29.62
CA THR A 290 -5.48 -8.28 30.62
C THR A 290 -3.98 -8.34 30.36
N LEU A 291 -3.55 -8.51 29.10
CA LEU A 291 -2.12 -8.54 28.75
C LEU A 291 -1.44 -7.19 29.05
N VAL A 292 -2.02 -6.08 28.58
CA VAL A 292 -1.52 -4.71 28.83
C VAL A 292 -1.46 -4.42 30.33
N HIS A 293 -2.50 -4.79 31.09
CA HIS A 293 -2.54 -4.59 32.54
C HIS A 293 -1.41 -5.32 33.27
N ASN A 294 -1.12 -6.57 32.90
CA ASN A 294 -0.05 -7.34 33.52
C ASN A 294 1.35 -6.87 33.06
N LEU A 295 1.49 -6.43 31.80
CA LEU A 295 2.73 -5.86 31.29
C LEU A 295 3.06 -4.50 31.95
N ARG A 296 2.08 -3.60 32.11
CA ARG A 296 2.23 -2.35 32.87
C ARG A 296 2.75 -2.58 34.31
N LYS A 297 2.52 -3.77 34.90
CA LYS A 297 3.10 -4.17 36.20
C LYS A 297 4.52 -4.69 36.14
N MET A 298 4.97 -5.25 35.01
CA MET A 298 6.37 -5.61 34.80
C MET A 298 7.24 -4.39 34.54
N LEU A 299 6.67 -3.34 33.93
CA LEU A 299 7.34 -2.06 33.72
C LEU A 299 7.45 -1.20 35.00
N LYS A 300 6.94 -1.67 36.14
CA LYS A 300 7.15 -1.01 37.43
C LYS A 300 8.55 -1.31 37.97
N ASN A 301 9.15 -0.33 38.63
CA ASN A 301 10.39 -0.45 39.40
C ASN A 301 10.12 -1.00 40.82
N ASP A 302 9.24 -2.00 40.94
CA ASP A 302 8.84 -2.64 42.21
C ASP A 302 9.43 -4.05 42.42
N TRP A 303 10.43 -4.41 41.61
CA TRP A 303 11.15 -5.69 41.64
C TRP A 303 12.64 -5.49 41.33
N SER A 304 13.49 -6.42 41.76
CA SER A 304 14.96 -6.39 41.63
C SER A 304 15.48 -7.60 40.86
N GLY A 305 16.79 -7.67 40.58
CA GLY A 305 17.42 -8.80 39.89
C GLY A 305 17.48 -8.70 38.36
N GLY A 306 17.03 -7.59 37.76
CA GLY A 306 16.98 -7.46 36.31
C GLY A 306 16.87 -6.02 35.78
N ALA A 307 16.48 -5.90 34.51
CA ALA A 307 16.40 -4.64 33.79
C ALA A 307 15.19 -4.58 32.85
N ILE A 308 14.71 -3.36 32.58
CA ILE A 308 13.61 -3.08 31.64
C ILE A 308 14.19 -2.27 30.47
N ILE A 309 14.03 -2.78 29.26
CA ILE A 309 14.46 -2.13 28.01
C ILE A 309 13.19 -1.84 27.19
N ALA A 310 13.01 -0.62 26.75
CA ALA A 310 11.85 -0.22 25.96
C ALA A 310 12.25 0.65 24.78
N THR A 311 11.47 0.61 23.71
CA THR A 311 11.57 1.59 22.62
C THR A 311 10.29 2.42 22.55
N LEU A 312 10.42 3.63 21.99
CA LEU A 312 9.28 4.40 21.50
C LEU A 312 9.10 4.20 20.00
N SER A 313 7.85 4.04 19.58
CA SER A 313 7.48 3.93 18.17
C SER A 313 6.44 4.98 17.79
N TRP A 314 6.69 5.69 16.69
CA TRP A 314 5.66 6.50 16.06
C TRP A 314 4.61 5.62 15.37
N THR A 315 5.02 4.44 14.91
CA THR A 315 4.19 3.47 14.18
C THR A 315 3.10 2.95 15.10
N GLY A 316 1.91 3.55 14.98
CA GLY A 316 0.73 3.14 15.71
C GLY A 316 0.39 3.97 16.94
N SER A 317 1.16 5.00 17.27
CA SER A 317 0.77 6.02 18.25
C SER A 317 -0.57 6.65 17.87
N LEU A 318 -1.58 6.52 18.75
CA LEU A 318 -2.86 7.20 18.61
C LEU A 318 -2.89 8.59 19.28
N PHE A 319 -1.78 8.98 19.91
CA PHE A 319 -1.42 10.39 20.11
C PHE A 319 -0.75 10.90 18.83
N LYS A 320 -1.17 12.08 18.35
CA LYS A 320 -0.58 12.78 17.19
C LYS A 320 0.34 13.93 17.66
N PRO A 321 1.58 13.68 18.13
CA PRO A 321 2.55 14.75 18.25
C PRO A 321 3.00 15.22 16.87
N ARG A 322 3.20 16.53 16.74
CA ARG A 322 3.67 17.18 15.51
C ARG A 322 5.17 16.97 15.39
N LEU A 323 5.62 16.20 14.40
CA LEU A 323 7.04 16.07 13.98
C LEU A 323 8.06 15.58 15.04
N SER A 324 7.66 15.36 16.29
CA SER A 324 8.56 15.06 17.41
C SER A 324 8.49 13.61 17.88
N TYR A 325 9.63 13.11 18.34
CA TYR A 325 9.88 11.74 18.79
C TYR A 325 10.30 11.67 20.26
N LEU A 326 10.08 12.75 21.02
CA LEU A 326 10.49 12.86 22.42
C LEU A 326 9.61 11.99 23.34
N PRO A 327 10.15 11.45 24.45
CA PRO A 327 9.41 10.58 25.36
C PRO A 327 8.11 11.17 25.91
N GLN A 328 8.13 12.43 26.34
CA GLN A 328 6.96 13.14 26.87
C GLN A 328 5.81 13.23 25.84
N GLU A 329 6.14 13.30 24.55
CA GLU A 329 5.17 13.47 23.48
C GLU A 329 4.59 12.13 22.97
N LEU A 330 5.41 11.08 22.90
CA LEU A 330 4.96 9.76 22.43
C LEU A 330 4.28 8.93 23.52
N LEU A 331 4.67 9.08 24.79
CA LEU A 331 4.02 8.41 25.92
C LEU A 331 2.74 9.10 26.38
N GLY A 332 2.62 10.41 26.16
CA GLY A 332 1.62 11.26 26.82
C GLY A 332 1.86 11.36 28.34
N GLU A 333 1.03 12.14 29.02
CA GLU A 333 1.13 12.40 30.47
C GLU A 333 1.06 11.10 31.29
N GLU A 334 -0.01 10.30 31.14
CA GLU A 334 -0.19 9.02 31.87
C GLU A 334 0.98 8.04 31.64
N GLY A 335 1.49 7.94 30.42
CA GLY A 335 2.57 7.02 30.06
C GLY A 335 3.93 7.49 30.55
N PHE A 336 4.19 8.81 30.52
CA PHE A 336 5.42 9.41 31.02
C PHE A 336 5.49 9.25 32.55
N ASP A 337 4.45 9.65 33.27
CA ASP A 337 4.36 9.53 34.73
C ASP A 337 4.41 8.07 35.21
N SER A 338 3.94 7.12 34.38
CA SER A 338 4.03 5.68 34.68
C SER A 338 5.44 5.10 34.53
N LEU A 339 6.25 5.65 33.61
CA LEU A 339 7.60 5.17 33.29
C LEU A 339 8.70 5.98 33.97
N ASP A 340 8.41 7.19 34.45
CA ASP A 340 9.36 7.98 35.25
C ASP A 340 9.66 7.29 36.60
N PRO A 341 10.92 7.31 37.09
CA PRO A 341 12.14 7.67 36.37
C PRO A 341 12.59 6.57 35.39
N PHE A 342 13.17 6.99 34.26
CA PHE A 342 13.84 6.12 33.29
C PHE A 342 15.12 6.79 32.74
N VAL A 343 16.04 5.99 32.20
CA VAL A 343 17.24 6.43 31.50
C VAL A 343 16.91 6.60 30.01
N PRO A 344 16.88 7.83 29.46
CA PRO A 344 16.63 8.08 28.05
C PRO A 344 17.89 7.77 27.22
N ILE A 345 17.77 6.91 26.20
CA ILE A 345 18.87 6.57 25.29
C ILE A 345 18.52 7.07 23.87
N PRO A 346 19.20 8.12 23.36
CA PRO A 346 18.93 8.65 22.03
C PRO A 346 19.48 7.71 20.95
N VAL A 347 18.68 7.43 19.92
CA VAL A 347 19.06 6.63 18.76
C VAL A 347 19.02 7.53 17.50
N PRO A 348 20.16 8.16 17.14
CA PRO A 348 20.24 8.98 15.95
C PRO A 348 20.17 8.14 14.66
N VAL A 349 19.97 8.83 13.54
CA VAL A 349 20.27 8.31 12.19
C VAL A 349 21.73 7.85 12.09
N TYR A 350 22.12 7.17 11.01
CA TYR A 350 23.50 6.71 10.89
C TYR A 350 24.51 7.87 10.91
N SER A 351 25.62 7.67 11.60
CA SER A 351 26.83 8.48 11.38
C SER A 351 27.41 8.21 9.98
N GLU A 352 28.39 9.01 9.54
CA GLU A 352 29.05 8.79 8.25
C GLU A 352 29.78 7.42 8.20
N LYS A 353 30.39 7.00 9.32
CA LYS A 353 31.02 5.67 9.45
C LYS A 353 30.00 4.53 9.37
N GLU A 354 28.84 4.68 10.03
CA GLU A 354 27.76 3.70 9.98
C GLU A 354 27.13 3.62 8.58
N PHE A 355 26.92 4.76 7.91
CA PHE A 355 26.43 4.81 6.54
C PHE A 355 27.40 4.15 5.56
N GLU A 356 28.69 4.50 5.62
CA GLU A 356 29.72 3.92 4.76
C GLU A 356 29.77 2.40 4.92
N SER A 357 29.80 1.92 6.17
CA SER A 357 29.81 0.48 6.46
C SER A 357 28.57 -0.24 5.92
N CYS A 358 27.39 0.37 6.07
CA CYS A 358 26.14 -0.19 5.54
C CYS A 358 26.15 -0.24 4.00
N TYR A 359 26.61 0.82 3.34
CA TYR A 359 26.78 0.89 1.89
C TYR A 359 27.76 -0.18 1.39
N GLN A 360 28.92 -0.31 2.03
CA GLN A 360 29.92 -1.34 1.69
C GLN A 360 29.38 -2.77 1.94
N TYR A 361 28.60 -2.98 3.01
CA TYR A 361 27.93 -4.24 3.28
C TYR A 361 26.92 -4.61 2.17
N TYR A 362 26.21 -3.63 1.62
CA TYR A 362 25.27 -3.83 0.51
C TYR A 362 25.97 -4.00 -0.85
N ILE A 363 27.15 -3.41 -1.06
CA ILE A 363 28.02 -3.71 -2.21
C ILE A 363 28.53 -5.17 -2.12
N ASP A 364 29.09 -5.58 -0.97
CA ASP A 364 29.57 -6.94 -0.68
C ASP A 364 28.50 -8.00 -0.92
N ARG A 365 27.25 -7.71 -0.52
CA ARG A 365 26.11 -8.61 -0.73
C ARG A 365 25.41 -8.49 -2.09
N ASN A 366 25.95 -7.72 -3.05
CA ASN A 366 25.34 -7.45 -4.36
C ASN A 366 23.86 -7.02 -4.25
N TRP A 367 23.54 -6.27 -3.20
CA TRP A 367 22.24 -5.64 -2.98
C TRP A 367 22.13 -4.36 -3.83
N LEU A 368 23.23 -3.61 -3.92
CA LEU A 368 23.39 -2.49 -4.85
C LEU A 368 23.82 -3.01 -6.23
N GLN A 369 22.82 -3.30 -7.06
CA GLN A 369 23.00 -3.92 -8.39
C GLN A 369 23.14 -2.90 -9.53
N HIS A 370 22.60 -1.69 -9.37
CA HIS A 370 22.64 -0.69 -10.44
C HIS A 370 24.06 -0.14 -10.65
N PRO A 371 24.59 -0.03 -11.90
CA PRO A 371 25.96 0.43 -12.12
C PRO A 371 26.25 1.81 -11.51
N HIS A 372 25.30 2.74 -11.56
CA HIS A 372 25.44 4.07 -10.94
C HIS A 372 25.51 4.00 -9.40
N SER A 373 24.92 2.99 -8.75
CA SER A 373 25.00 2.84 -7.29
C SER A 373 26.38 2.41 -6.79
N ARG A 374 27.35 2.22 -7.70
CA ARG A 374 28.76 1.94 -7.40
C ARG A 374 29.68 3.13 -7.66
N THR A 375 29.16 4.26 -8.14
CA THR A 375 29.94 5.50 -8.35
C THR A 375 29.88 6.39 -7.12
N GLU A 376 30.86 7.29 -6.97
CA GLU A 376 30.86 8.28 -5.88
C GLU A 376 29.68 9.25 -5.99
N GLU A 377 29.16 9.49 -7.20
CA GLU A 377 27.96 10.28 -7.46
C GLU A 377 26.71 9.56 -6.95
N GLY A 378 26.51 8.28 -7.30
CA GLY A 378 25.38 7.49 -6.81
C GLY A 378 25.43 7.22 -5.32
N LYS A 379 26.63 7.10 -4.74
CA LYS A 379 26.84 7.03 -3.29
C LYS A 379 26.43 8.33 -2.58
N LYS A 380 26.80 9.50 -3.12
CA LYS A 380 26.35 10.81 -2.61
C LYS A 380 24.84 10.99 -2.78
N GLU A 381 24.26 10.47 -3.85
CA GLU A 381 22.81 10.45 -4.09
C GLU A 381 22.08 9.59 -3.05
N LEU A 382 22.53 8.35 -2.80
CA LEU A 382 22.00 7.48 -1.74
C LEU A 382 22.12 8.12 -0.34
N LEU A 383 23.25 8.78 -0.06
CA LEU A 383 23.47 9.52 1.18
C LEU A 383 22.48 10.68 1.35
N PHE A 384 22.26 11.45 0.28
CA PHE A 384 21.34 12.58 0.25
C PHE A 384 19.87 12.14 0.39
N LEU A 385 19.44 11.19 -0.45
CA LEU A 385 18.05 10.69 -0.48
C LEU A 385 17.66 9.95 0.81
N SER A 386 18.59 9.20 1.40
CA SER A 386 18.34 8.53 2.69
C SER A 386 18.40 9.48 3.89
N SER A 387 19.11 10.61 3.76
CA SER A 387 19.49 11.49 4.87
C SER A 387 20.16 10.72 6.03
N ARG A 388 20.91 9.65 5.70
CA ARG A 388 21.48 8.66 6.64
C ARG A 388 20.44 7.89 7.49
N ASN A 389 19.15 7.98 7.21
CA ASN A 389 18.12 7.21 7.92
C ASN A 389 18.17 5.74 7.47
N PRO A 390 18.46 4.76 8.36
CA PRO A 390 18.65 3.36 8.00
C PRO A 390 17.49 2.76 7.20
N ALA A 391 16.25 3.02 7.65
CA ALA A 391 15.05 2.47 7.04
C ALA A 391 14.58 3.25 5.79
N VAL A 392 15.25 4.34 5.42
CA VAL A 392 15.08 5.02 4.12
C VAL A 392 16.13 4.53 3.14
N LEU A 393 17.39 4.37 3.58
CA LEU A 393 18.46 3.74 2.79
C LEU A 393 18.02 2.38 2.24
N GLU A 394 17.63 1.45 3.13
CA GLU A 394 17.07 0.11 2.80
C GLU A 394 15.88 0.16 1.80
N ARG A 395 15.18 1.31 1.70
CA ARG A 395 14.01 1.49 0.81
C ARG A 395 14.35 1.98 -0.59
N LEU A 396 15.48 2.66 -0.78
CA LEU A 396 15.89 3.25 -2.06
C LEU A 396 16.48 2.20 -3.02
N GLU A 397 16.84 1.03 -2.49
CA GLU A 397 17.78 0.09 -3.12
C GLU A 397 17.07 -0.96 -4.00
N ARG A 398 15.76 -0.81 -4.25
CA ARG A 398 14.93 -1.80 -4.95
C ARG A 398 14.21 -1.21 -6.16
N MET A 399 14.94 -1.06 -7.27
CA MET A 399 14.39 -0.97 -8.63
C MET A 399 15.02 -2.06 -9.52
N PRO A 400 14.25 -3.03 -10.04
CA PRO A 400 14.78 -4.03 -10.98
C PRO A 400 14.70 -3.55 -12.44
N GLN A 401 15.68 -3.96 -13.25
CA GLN A 401 15.65 -3.91 -14.72
C GLN A 401 15.93 -5.31 -15.32
N PRO A 402 15.46 -5.60 -16.55
CA PRO A 402 15.41 -6.95 -17.09
C PRO A 402 16.72 -7.42 -17.74
N ALA A 403 16.92 -8.74 -17.79
CA ALA A 403 18.04 -9.39 -18.46
C ALA A 403 17.57 -10.22 -19.66
N VAL A 404 18.32 -10.14 -20.77
CA VAL A 404 18.03 -10.76 -22.07
C VAL A 404 18.74 -12.12 -22.17
N LEU A 405 18.08 -13.20 -22.61
CA LEU A 405 18.58 -14.08 -23.70
C LEU A 405 17.66 -15.25 -24.14
N LEU A 406 17.58 -15.41 -25.47
CA LEU A 406 17.45 -16.62 -26.30
C LEU A 406 16.17 -17.50 -26.27
N PHE A 407 15.49 -17.49 -27.42
CA PHE A 407 14.39 -18.37 -27.86
C PHE A 407 14.83 -19.80 -28.20
N LEU A 408 13.88 -20.74 -28.05
CA LEU A 408 13.79 -21.96 -28.86
C LEU A 408 12.30 -22.35 -29.02
N MET A 409 11.72 -22.12 -30.19
CA MET A 409 10.32 -22.45 -30.50
C MET A 409 10.16 -23.95 -30.82
N VAL A 410 9.10 -24.56 -30.29
CA VAL A 410 8.50 -25.79 -30.85
C VAL A 410 7.00 -25.56 -30.98
N ALA A 411 6.51 -25.48 -32.21
CA ALA A 411 5.09 -25.31 -32.49
C ALA A 411 4.39 -26.67 -32.60
N THR A 412 3.23 -26.81 -31.95
CA THR A 412 2.28 -27.90 -32.17
C THR A 412 0.93 -27.34 -32.61
N ALA A 413 0.44 -27.79 -33.76
CA ALA A 413 -0.76 -27.25 -34.39
C ALA A 413 -2.06 -27.73 -33.69
N ALA A 414 -3.00 -26.81 -33.51
CA ALA A 414 -4.35 -27.11 -33.03
C ALA A 414 -5.31 -27.48 -34.19
N ILE A 415 -6.26 -28.37 -33.90
CA ILE A 415 -7.30 -28.81 -34.84
C ILE A 415 -8.55 -27.94 -34.66
N PRO A 416 -9.20 -27.43 -35.72
CA PRO A 416 -10.35 -26.55 -35.59
C PRO A 416 -11.63 -27.31 -35.20
N SER A 417 -12.39 -26.76 -34.25
CA SER A 417 -13.79 -27.14 -33.99
C SER A 417 -14.77 -26.12 -34.58
N SER A 418 -16.06 -26.46 -34.66
CA SER A 418 -17.05 -25.82 -35.53
C SER A 418 -17.52 -24.44 -35.07
N ARG A 419 -17.55 -23.48 -36.00
CA ARG A 419 -17.86 -22.05 -35.76
C ARG A 419 -19.30 -21.78 -35.34
N GLY A 420 -19.47 -20.97 -34.29
CA GLY A 420 -20.74 -20.36 -33.86
C GLY A 420 -20.93 -18.92 -34.33
N SER A 421 -22.17 -18.41 -34.28
CA SER A 421 -22.55 -17.09 -34.83
C SER A 421 -22.06 -15.87 -34.05
N ASN A 422 -21.38 -16.03 -32.92
CA ASN A 422 -20.99 -14.93 -32.02
C ASN A 422 -19.46 -14.79 -31.88
N GLU A 423 -18.69 -15.38 -32.80
CA GLU A 423 -17.23 -15.35 -32.78
C GLU A 423 -16.64 -14.01 -33.27
N CYS A 424 -15.43 -13.71 -32.79
CA CYS A 424 -14.61 -12.59 -33.26
C CYS A 424 -14.28 -12.72 -34.74
N VAL A 425 -14.72 -11.75 -35.56
CA VAL A 425 -14.24 -11.60 -36.94
C VAL A 425 -12.85 -10.97 -36.89
N GLN A 426 -11.85 -11.83 -36.69
CA GLN A 426 -10.46 -11.41 -36.52
C GLN A 426 -9.92 -10.68 -37.76
N ARG A 427 -9.27 -9.53 -37.54
CA ARG A 427 -8.48 -8.80 -38.53
C ARG A 427 -7.09 -8.53 -37.97
N ASN A 428 -6.04 -8.87 -38.72
CA ASN A 428 -4.66 -8.58 -38.36
C ASN A 428 -4.15 -7.37 -39.16
N PHE A 429 -3.65 -6.35 -38.48
CA PHE A 429 -3.07 -5.14 -39.09
C PHE A 429 -1.54 -5.04 -38.91
N GLY A 430 -0.89 -6.10 -38.41
CA GLY A 430 0.57 -6.19 -38.29
C GLY A 430 1.16 -5.63 -36.99
N HIS A 431 0.36 -5.51 -35.93
CA HIS A 431 0.76 -4.89 -34.64
C HIS A 431 0.82 -5.86 -33.45
N GLY A 432 1.07 -7.15 -33.71
CA GLY A 432 1.32 -8.17 -32.67
C GLY A 432 0.12 -9.08 -32.35
N SER A 433 -1.12 -8.63 -32.58
CA SER A 433 -2.32 -9.47 -32.48
C SER A 433 -3.45 -8.96 -33.40
N VAL A 434 -4.67 -9.43 -33.19
CA VAL A 434 -5.87 -9.17 -33.99
C VAL A 434 -6.86 -8.24 -33.29
N VAL A 435 -7.61 -7.47 -34.07
CA VAL A 435 -8.86 -6.81 -33.62
C VAL A 435 -10.07 -7.65 -34.03
N CYS A 436 -11.21 -7.44 -33.36
CA CYS A 436 -12.49 -8.00 -33.79
C CYS A 436 -13.30 -6.95 -34.55
N GLU A 437 -13.64 -7.24 -35.80
CA GLU A 437 -14.47 -6.39 -36.66
C GLU A 437 -15.95 -6.59 -36.34
N CYS A 438 -16.66 -5.50 -36.07
CA CYS A 438 -18.08 -5.48 -35.80
C CYS A 438 -18.79 -4.50 -36.73
N ASN A 439 -20.05 -4.79 -37.06
CA ASN A 439 -20.90 -3.97 -37.91
C ASN A 439 -22.35 -3.93 -37.37
N SER A 440 -23.30 -3.43 -38.16
CA SER A 440 -24.72 -3.35 -37.75
C SER A 440 -25.42 -4.69 -37.53
N THR A 441 -24.88 -5.80 -38.05
CA THR A 441 -25.50 -7.14 -38.03
C THR A 441 -24.73 -8.19 -37.23
N HIS A 442 -23.43 -8.00 -37.02
CA HIS A 442 -22.54 -8.95 -36.36
C HIS A 442 -21.58 -8.24 -35.42
N CYS A 443 -21.44 -8.77 -34.21
CA CYS A 443 -20.34 -8.44 -33.31
C CYS A 443 -20.14 -9.58 -32.31
N ASP A 444 -18.89 -9.85 -31.91
CA ASP A 444 -18.60 -10.86 -30.90
C ASP A 444 -19.05 -10.41 -29.50
N SER A 445 -19.38 -11.38 -28.64
CA SER A 445 -19.98 -11.09 -27.34
C SER A 445 -19.67 -12.21 -26.33
N PRO A 446 -19.23 -11.90 -25.10
CA PRO A 446 -19.08 -12.90 -24.04
C PRO A 446 -20.43 -13.41 -23.51
N GLY A 447 -21.53 -12.70 -23.80
CA GLY A 447 -22.88 -13.06 -23.39
C GLY A 447 -23.13 -12.83 -21.90
N ILE A 448 -24.26 -13.39 -21.43
CA ILE A 448 -24.65 -13.34 -20.01
C ILE A 448 -23.90 -14.43 -19.25
N ILE A 449 -23.10 -14.03 -18.27
CA ILE A 449 -22.26 -14.95 -17.47
C ILE A 449 -22.93 -15.25 -16.13
N THR A 450 -23.51 -16.43 -16.03
CA THR A 450 -24.00 -16.99 -14.75
C THR A 450 -22.85 -17.64 -13.97
N PRO A 451 -22.86 -17.61 -12.61
CA PRO A 451 -21.95 -18.43 -11.82
C PRO A 451 -22.09 -19.91 -12.18
N PRO A 452 -21.00 -20.70 -12.23
CA PRO A 452 -21.10 -22.15 -12.34
C PRO A 452 -21.68 -22.78 -11.06
N PRO A 453 -22.25 -23.99 -11.14
CA PRO A 453 -22.66 -24.74 -9.96
C PRO A 453 -21.44 -25.11 -9.07
N PRO A 454 -21.65 -25.35 -7.76
CA PRO A 454 -20.59 -25.79 -6.86
C PRO A 454 -19.85 -27.03 -7.39
N GLY A 455 -18.52 -27.05 -7.23
CA GLY A 455 -17.64 -28.07 -7.80
C GLY A 455 -17.22 -27.83 -9.26
N GLN A 456 -17.72 -26.77 -9.91
CA GLN A 456 -17.30 -26.38 -11.27
C GLN A 456 -16.69 -24.98 -11.30
N TYR A 457 -15.81 -24.75 -12.27
CA TYR A 457 -15.27 -23.44 -12.61
C TYR A 457 -15.42 -23.16 -14.11
N VAL A 458 -15.53 -21.88 -14.45
CA VAL A 458 -15.49 -21.39 -15.83
C VAL A 458 -14.24 -20.53 -15.98
N SER A 459 -13.58 -20.65 -17.12
CA SER A 459 -12.42 -19.84 -17.50
C SER A 459 -12.75 -18.99 -18.71
N PHE A 460 -12.20 -17.77 -18.77
CA PHE A 460 -12.24 -16.90 -19.93
C PHE A 460 -10.80 -16.52 -20.29
N LEU A 461 -10.39 -16.80 -21.52
CA LEU A 461 -9.03 -16.58 -22.01
C LEU A 461 -9.01 -15.52 -23.11
N THR A 462 -8.09 -14.57 -23.00
CA THR A 462 -7.67 -13.70 -24.11
C THR A 462 -6.16 -13.80 -24.25
N SER A 463 -5.64 -14.00 -25.46
CA SER A 463 -4.19 -14.05 -25.69
C SER A 463 -3.75 -13.31 -26.95
N GLN A 464 -2.43 -13.10 -27.07
CA GLN A 464 -1.79 -12.58 -28.27
C GLN A 464 -2.12 -13.42 -29.52
N ALA A 465 -2.29 -14.74 -29.40
CA ALA A 465 -2.54 -15.65 -30.52
C ALA A 465 -3.91 -15.44 -31.19
N GLY A 466 -4.91 -14.94 -30.46
CA GLY A 466 -6.18 -14.48 -31.04
C GLY A 466 -7.44 -14.86 -30.26
N GLU A 467 -7.34 -15.58 -29.16
CA GLU A 467 -8.45 -15.89 -28.25
C GLU A 467 -9.00 -14.59 -27.64
N ARG A 468 -10.33 -14.49 -27.51
CA ARG A 468 -11.03 -13.24 -27.14
C ARG A 468 -12.18 -13.58 -26.19
N LEU A 469 -11.90 -13.58 -24.89
CA LEU A 469 -12.78 -14.13 -23.85
C LEU A 469 -13.27 -15.55 -24.16
N GLU A 470 -12.38 -16.39 -24.71
CA GLU A 470 -12.71 -17.77 -25.05
C GLU A 470 -13.10 -18.55 -23.78
N LYS A 471 -14.30 -19.12 -23.80
CA LYS A 471 -14.91 -19.74 -22.63
C LYS A 471 -14.51 -21.22 -22.50
N GLY A 472 -13.71 -21.51 -21.49
CA GLY A 472 -13.45 -22.87 -21.02
C GLY A 472 -14.28 -23.23 -19.77
N GLN A 473 -14.33 -24.51 -19.42
CA GLN A 473 -15.00 -25.00 -18.21
C GLN A 473 -14.24 -26.22 -17.65
N GLY A 474 -14.28 -26.40 -16.33
CA GLY A 474 -13.63 -27.53 -15.67
C GLY A 474 -14.24 -27.87 -14.32
N GLN A 475 -13.75 -28.97 -13.73
CA GLN A 475 -14.19 -29.47 -12.42
C GLN A 475 -13.15 -29.11 -11.35
N VAL A 476 -13.62 -28.62 -10.21
CA VAL A 476 -12.81 -28.39 -9.01
C VAL A 476 -12.44 -29.76 -8.42
N GLN A 477 -11.17 -29.95 -8.10
CA GLN A 477 -10.60 -31.21 -7.62
C GLN A 477 -10.50 -31.22 -6.09
N ASN A 478 -10.78 -32.36 -5.47
CA ASN A 478 -10.63 -32.55 -4.01
C ASN A 478 -9.17 -32.68 -3.56
N SER A 479 -8.26 -33.01 -4.48
CA SER A 479 -6.83 -33.20 -4.23
C SER A 479 -6.00 -32.37 -5.20
N SER A 480 -4.90 -31.81 -4.71
CA SER A 480 -3.90 -31.11 -5.53
C SER A 480 -3.41 -31.96 -6.70
N THR A 481 -3.25 -31.33 -7.86
CA THR A 481 -2.66 -31.96 -9.06
C THR A 481 -1.13 -32.02 -9.00
N ARG A 482 -0.52 -31.53 -7.91
CA ARG A 482 0.92 -31.34 -7.71
C ARG A 482 1.55 -30.41 -8.76
N ALA A 483 0.80 -29.41 -9.23
CA ALA A 483 1.35 -28.32 -10.01
C ALA A 483 2.50 -27.63 -9.25
N VAL A 484 3.54 -27.20 -9.98
CA VAL A 484 4.74 -26.59 -9.38
C VAL A 484 4.40 -25.26 -8.70
N LEU A 485 3.53 -24.47 -9.32
CA LEU A 485 3.03 -23.21 -8.79
C LEU A 485 1.60 -23.36 -8.25
N ARG A 486 1.36 -22.88 -7.04
CA ARG A 486 0.03 -22.80 -6.42
C ARG A 486 -0.31 -21.36 -6.03
N LEU A 487 -1.48 -20.89 -6.46
CA LEU A 487 -2.08 -19.62 -6.03
C LEU A 487 -3.14 -19.94 -4.97
N THR A 488 -2.94 -19.52 -3.73
CA THR A 488 -3.86 -19.77 -2.63
C THR A 488 -4.76 -18.55 -2.40
N ILE A 489 -6.07 -18.76 -2.35
CA ILE A 489 -7.06 -17.71 -2.05
C ILE A 489 -7.16 -17.54 -0.53
N VAL A 490 -7.00 -16.30 -0.08
CA VAL A 490 -6.92 -15.94 1.34
C VAL A 490 -8.14 -15.10 1.72
N GLY A 491 -9.33 -15.71 1.62
CA GLY A 491 -10.64 -15.03 1.74
C GLY A 491 -10.91 -14.27 3.05
N TYR A 492 -10.13 -14.51 4.11
CA TYR A 492 -10.21 -13.75 5.36
C TYR A 492 -9.46 -12.40 5.31
N GLN A 493 -8.49 -12.23 4.40
CA GLN A 493 -7.82 -10.96 4.16
C GLN A 493 -8.68 -10.13 3.19
N LYS A 494 -9.40 -9.13 3.70
CA LYS A 494 -10.31 -8.29 2.91
C LYS A 494 -9.73 -6.87 2.75
N TYR A 495 -9.85 -6.32 1.56
CA TYR A 495 -9.31 -5.00 1.20
C TYR A 495 -10.45 -4.04 0.79
N GLN A 496 -10.34 -3.35 -0.34
CA GLN A 496 -11.35 -2.44 -0.86
C GLN A 496 -12.47 -3.17 -1.63
N LYS A 497 -13.60 -2.47 -1.81
CA LYS A 497 -14.71 -2.88 -2.68
C LYS A 497 -14.68 -2.13 -4.00
N ILE A 498 -15.09 -2.80 -5.08
CA ILE A 498 -15.25 -2.22 -6.40
C ILE A 498 -16.43 -1.24 -6.43
N LYS A 499 -16.19 -0.05 -7.01
CA LYS A 499 -17.19 0.97 -7.37
C LYS A 499 -17.62 0.89 -8.84
N GLY A 500 -16.75 0.41 -9.73
CA GLY A 500 -17.08 0.17 -11.14
C GLY A 500 -15.92 0.37 -12.11
N PHE A 501 -16.19 0.12 -13.38
CA PHE A 501 -15.26 0.29 -14.51
C PHE A 501 -15.96 1.01 -15.66
N GLY A 502 -15.22 1.74 -16.49
CA GLY A 502 -15.84 2.63 -17.46
C GLY A 502 -14.92 3.21 -18.51
N GLY A 503 -15.45 4.21 -19.23
CA GLY A 503 -14.72 5.09 -20.14
C GLY A 503 -15.34 6.49 -20.19
N ALA A 504 -14.76 7.43 -20.94
CA ALA A 504 -15.28 8.78 -21.09
C ALA A 504 -16.11 9.01 -22.36
N MET A 505 -17.25 9.68 -22.19
CA MET A 505 -18.11 10.19 -23.27
C MET A 505 -17.65 11.62 -23.62
N THR A 506 -16.50 11.72 -24.27
CA THR A 506 -15.96 12.97 -24.84
C THR A 506 -16.77 13.41 -26.06
N ASP A 507 -16.57 14.65 -26.51
CA ASP A 507 -17.20 15.14 -27.75
C ASP A 507 -16.76 14.27 -28.93
N SER A 508 -15.49 13.89 -29.00
CA SER A 508 -14.93 13.01 -30.04
C SER A 508 -15.51 11.59 -30.01
N ALA A 509 -15.64 10.97 -28.84
CA ALA A 509 -16.28 9.65 -28.72
C ALA A 509 -17.75 9.71 -29.18
N ALA A 510 -18.48 10.75 -28.75
CA ALA A 510 -19.86 10.96 -29.16
C ALA A 510 -20.00 11.19 -30.68
N MET A 511 -19.11 11.99 -31.29
CA MET A 511 -19.07 12.19 -32.75
C MET A 511 -18.82 10.89 -33.50
N ASN A 512 -17.79 10.13 -33.12
CA ASN A 512 -17.42 8.89 -33.81
C ASN A 512 -18.55 7.85 -33.78
N ILE A 513 -19.15 7.63 -32.61
CA ILE A 513 -20.33 6.76 -32.47
C ILE A 513 -21.43 7.22 -33.43
N LEU A 514 -21.76 8.52 -33.43
CA LEU A 514 -22.83 9.07 -34.28
C LEU A 514 -22.51 9.07 -35.80
N THR A 515 -21.27 8.79 -36.22
CA THR A 515 -20.97 8.58 -37.66
C THR A 515 -21.36 7.20 -38.20
N LEU A 516 -21.58 6.21 -37.32
CA LEU A 516 -22.05 4.87 -37.70
C LEU A 516 -23.55 4.87 -38.00
N SER A 517 -24.03 3.84 -38.71
CA SER A 517 -25.45 3.59 -38.88
C SER A 517 -26.15 3.28 -37.54
N PRO A 518 -27.48 3.50 -37.40
CA PRO A 518 -28.18 3.24 -36.14
C PRO A 518 -28.00 1.83 -35.59
N GLY A 519 -27.88 0.82 -36.45
CA GLY A 519 -27.60 -0.56 -36.06
C GLY A 519 -26.19 -0.77 -35.53
N ALA A 520 -25.17 -0.23 -36.23
CA ALA A 520 -23.78 -0.30 -35.78
C ALA A 520 -23.54 0.52 -34.49
N GLN A 521 -24.24 1.64 -34.33
CA GLN A 521 -24.30 2.39 -33.07
C GLN A 521 -24.86 1.56 -31.91
N ASP A 522 -25.99 0.87 -32.13
CA ASP A 522 -26.61 0.05 -31.07
C ASP A 522 -25.71 -1.12 -30.68
N GLN A 523 -25.08 -1.77 -31.66
CA GLN A 523 -24.07 -2.80 -31.42
C GLN A 523 -22.90 -2.26 -30.58
N LEU A 524 -22.28 -1.13 -30.97
CA LEU A 524 -21.16 -0.53 -30.22
C LEU A 524 -21.54 -0.22 -28.77
N LEU A 525 -22.69 0.42 -28.54
CA LEU A 525 -23.14 0.74 -27.17
C LEU A 525 -23.47 -0.53 -26.36
N ARG A 526 -24.03 -1.58 -26.98
CA ARG A 526 -24.25 -2.87 -26.33
C ARG A 526 -22.95 -3.51 -25.88
N GLN A 527 -21.90 -3.47 -26.71
CA GLN A 527 -20.60 -4.07 -26.39
C GLN A 527 -20.02 -3.53 -25.09
N TYR A 528 -20.13 -2.23 -24.83
CA TYR A 528 -19.71 -1.66 -23.55
C TYR A 528 -20.69 -1.92 -22.41
N PHE A 529 -21.99 -1.63 -22.61
CA PHE A 529 -22.89 -1.38 -21.48
C PHE A 529 -23.98 -2.43 -21.24
N SER A 530 -24.29 -3.31 -22.21
CA SER A 530 -25.35 -4.31 -22.04
C SER A 530 -24.90 -5.52 -21.22
N ALA A 531 -25.87 -6.28 -20.72
CA ALA A 531 -25.65 -7.57 -20.06
C ALA A 531 -25.03 -8.66 -20.96
N GLU A 532 -25.04 -8.45 -22.28
CA GLU A 532 -24.35 -9.32 -23.26
C GLU A 532 -22.90 -8.87 -23.47
N GLY A 533 -22.67 -7.55 -23.47
CA GLY A 533 -21.34 -6.93 -23.53
C GLY A 533 -20.58 -6.98 -22.20
N ILE A 534 -19.68 -6.02 -21.99
CA ILE A 534 -18.71 -6.03 -20.87
C ILE A 534 -19.19 -5.30 -19.60
N GLU A 535 -20.45 -4.85 -19.57
CA GLU A 535 -21.13 -4.26 -18.40
C GLU A 535 -20.36 -3.11 -17.72
N TYR A 536 -19.84 -2.17 -18.52
CA TYR A 536 -19.37 -0.87 -18.03
C TYR A 536 -20.44 -0.21 -17.16
N SER A 537 -20.00 0.31 -16.02
CA SER A 537 -20.84 0.86 -14.95
C SER A 537 -20.53 2.32 -14.65
N VAL A 538 -19.43 2.86 -15.17
CA VAL A 538 -19.00 4.25 -15.00
C VAL A 538 -18.89 4.93 -16.37
N VAL A 539 -19.31 6.19 -16.46
CA VAL A 539 -19.01 7.05 -17.63
C VAL A 539 -18.50 8.40 -17.15
N ARG A 540 -17.27 8.76 -17.55
CA ARG A 540 -16.73 10.11 -17.32
C ARG A 540 -17.26 11.07 -18.39
N VAL A 541 -17.70 12.26 -17.98
CA VAL A 541 -18.33 13.25 -18.85
C VAL A 541 -17.60 14.57 -18.70
N PRO A 542 -16.89 15.05 -19.74
CA PRO A 542 -16.30 16.38 -19.73
C PRO A 542 -17.35 17.48 -19.57
N MET A 543 -17.10 18.39 -18.63
CA MET A 543 -17.85 19.63 -18.45
C MET A 543 -17.37 20.64 -19.48
N ALA A 544 -18.14 20.78 -20.56
CA ALA A 544 -17.79 21.47 -21.80
C ALA A 544 -16.56 20.84 -22.51
N SER A 545 -15.75 21.66 -23.19
CA SER A 545 -14.70 21.16 -24.09
C SER A 545 -13.44 20.65 -23.39
N CYS A 546 -12.82 19.61 -23.98
CA CYS A 546 -11.47 19.14 -23.70
C CYS A 546 -10.61 19.14 -25.00
N ASP A 547 -9.44 18.51 -24.99
CA ASP A 547 -8.64 18.32 -26.21
C ASP A 547 -9.35 17.40 -27.23
N PHE A 548 -10.07 16.38 -26.74
CA PHE A 548 -11.05 15.57 -27.48
C PHE A 548 -12.40 16.28 -27.69
N SER A 549 -12.29 17.53 -28.16
CA SER A 549 -13.34 18.35 -28.78
C SER A 549 -12.83 18.89 -30.12
N THR A 550 -13.72 19.39 -30.99
CA THR A 550 -13.33 20.03 -32.26
C THR A 550 -13.14 21.54 -32.15
N ARG A 551 -13.55 22.16 -31.04
CA ARG A 551 -13.42 23.60 -30.76
C ARG A 551 -13.32 23.87 -29.26
N LEU A 552 -12.80 25.05 -28.92
CA LEU A 552 -12.82 25.59 -27.56
C LEU A 552 -14.21 26.16 -27.22
N TYR A 553 -14.78 25.75 -26.08
CA TYR A 553 -16.00 26.35 -25.49
C TYR A 553 -16.15 26.05 -24.00
N THR A 554 -16.90 26.90 -23.29
CA THR A 554 -17.48 26.60 -21.96
C THR A 554 -19.00 26.81 -21.99
N TYR A 555 -19.68 26.59 -20.86
CA TYR A 555 -21.12 26.85 -20.73
C TYR A 555 -21.45 28.31 -20.42
N ALA A 556 -20.45 29.16 -20.14
CA ALA A 556 -20.64 30.55 -19.68
C ALA A 556 -19.55 31.48 -20.24
N ASP A 557 -19.36 31.49 -21.56
CA ASP A 557 -18.32 32.28 -22.22
C ASP A 557 -18.59 33.80 -22.25
N THR A 558 -19.81 34.26 -21.93
CA THR A 558 -20.17 35.68 -21.80
C THR A 558 -19.31 36.39 -20.74
N PRO A 559 -18.48 37.39 -21.11
CA PRO A 559 -17.54 38.01 -20.18
C PRO A 559 -18.21 38.72 -19.00
N GLY A 560 -17.78 38.40 -17.78
CA GLY A 560 -18.23 39.08 -16.56
C GLY A 560 -19.53 38.55 -15.95
N ASP A 561 -20.09 37.46 -16.50
CA ASP A 561 -21.33 36.83 -16.01
C ASP A 561 -21.14 36.09 -14.67
N LEU A 562 -20.99 36.86 -13.59
CA LEU A 562 -20.75 36.35 -12.24
C LEU A 562 -21.95 35.60 -11.63
N GLN A 563 -23.16 35.79 -12.18
CA GLN A 563 -24.37 35.09 -11.73
C GLN A 563 -24.69 33.83 -12.53
N LEU A 564 -24.05 33.67 -13.71
CA LEU A 564 -24.28 32.58 -14.67
C LEU A 564 -25.67 32.65 -15.32
N ASP A 565 -26.14 33.87 -15.60
CA ASP A 565 -27.44 34.14 -16.21
C ASP A 565 -27.51 33.62 -17.66
N ASN A 566 -26.36 33.63 -18.36
CA ASN A 566 -26.20 33.12 -19.73
C ASN A 566 -25.69 31.67 -19.78
N PHE A 567 -25.72 30.93 -18.66
CA PHE A 567 -25.27 29.55 -18.65
C PHE A 567 -26.15 28.67 -19.53
N THR A 568 -25.55 28.03 -20.54
CA THR A 568 -26.22 27.03 -21.37
C THR A 568 -25.30 25.87 -21.69
N LEU A 569 -25.84 24.64 -21.63
CA LEU A 569 -25.21 23.49 -22.25
C LEU A 569 -25.05 23.71 -23.76
N ALA A 570 -23.96 23.17 -24.32
CA ALA A 570 -23.60 23.38 -25.72
C ALA A 570 -24.38 22.42 -26.64
N PRO A 571 -24.38 22.65 -27.97
CA PRO A 571 -24.92 21.69 -28.94
C PRO A 571 -24.30 20.29 -28.80
N GLU A 572 -23.02 20.21 -28.43
CA GLU A 572 -22.29 18.96 -28.20
C GLU A 572 -22.91 18.12 -27.07
N ASP A 573 -23.34 18.74 -25.97
CA ASP A 573 -24.05 18.04 -24.91
C ASP A 573 -25.47 17.65 -25.35
N LYS A 574 -26.24 18.63 -25.85
CA LYS A 574 -27.67 18.48 -26.14
C LYS A 574 -27.96 17.50 -27.28
N ASN A 575 -27.12 17.50 -28.31
CA ASN A 575 -27.35 16.75 -29.54
C ASN A 575 -26.55 15.44 -29.60
N MET A 576 -25.50 15.28 -28.79
CA MET A 576 -24.63 14.10 -28.83
C MET A 576 -24.49 13.39 -27.48
N LYS A 577 -23.85 14.03 -26.48
CA LYS A 577 -23.52 13.36 -25.22
C LYS A 577 -24.78 12.92 -24.45
N ILE A 578 -25.75 13.81 -24.26
CA ILE A 578 -26.97 13.53 -23.49
C ILE A 578 -27.81 12.41 -24.14
N PRO A 579 -28.13 12.46 -25.46
CA PRO A 579 -28.83 11.35 -26.12
C PRO A 579 -28.09 10.00 -26.03
N LEU A 580 -26.76 9.98 -26.17
CA LEU A 580 -25.98 8.74 -26.02
C LEU A 580 -25.98 8.24 -24.57
N LEU A 581 -25.82 9.11 -23.57
CA LEU A 581 -25.89 8.74 -22.16
C LEU A 581 -27.26 8.17 -21.79
N GLN A 582 -28.36 8.73 -22.31
CA GLN A 582 -29.71 8.19 -22.12
C GLN A 582 -29.88 6.80 -22.75
N ARG A 583 -29.33 6.57 -23.97
CA ARG A 583 -29.31 5.23 -24.59
C ARG A 583 -28.50 4.23 -23.77
N VAL A 584 -27.32 4.63 -23.28
CA VAL A 584 -26.46 3.81 -22.44
C VAL A 584 -27.14 3.45 -21.12
N GLN A 585 -27.80 4.40 -20.46
CA GLN A 585 -28.56 4.18 -19.24
C GLN A 585 -29.75 3.22 -19.46
N ALA A 586 -30.34 3.20 -20.66
CA ALA A 586 -31.41 2.25 -21.02
C ALA A 586 -30.88 0.84 -21.40
N LEU A 587 -29.64 0.73 -21.86
CA LEU A 587 -28.98 -0.55 -22.19
C LEU A 587 -28.36 -1.25 -20.98
N SER A 588 -27.98 -0.50 -19.94
CA SER A 588 -27.32 -1.07 -18.77
C SER A 588 -28.29 -1.84 -17.87
N SER A 589 -27.86 -3.02 -17.43
CA SER A 589 -28.55 -3.85 -16.45
C SER A 589 -28.55 -3.26 -15.03
N ARG A 590 -27.77 -2.19 -14.81
CA ARG A 590 -27.43 -1.63 -13.49
C ARG A 590 -27.43 -0.10 -13.50
N PRO A 591 -27.50 0.55 -12.32
CA PRO A 591 -27.37 2.00 -12.23
C PRO A 591 -26.03 2.49 -12.80
N LEU A 592 -26.08 3.28 -13.86
CA LEU A 592 -24.91 3.89 -14.48
C LEU A 592 -24.40 5.05 -13.62
N ARG A 593 -23.10 5.07 -13.32
CA ARG A 593 -22.44 6.11 -12.51
C ARG A 593 -21.79 7.15 -13.41
N LEU A 594 -22.37 8.34 -13.49
CA LEU A 594 -21.75 9.46 -14.21
C LEU A 594 -20.73 10.18 -13.32
N LEU A 595 -19.53 10.43 -13.85
CA LEU A 595 -18.45 11.18 -13.23
C LEU A 595 -18.18 12.46 -14.03
N GLY A 596 -18.29 13.64 -13.44
CA GLY A 596 -18.06 14.91 -14.15
C GLY A 596 -16.71 15.56 -13.81
N SER A 597 -15.99 16.03 -14.83
CA SER A 597 -14.68 16.70 -14.71
C SER A 597 -14.59 17.91 -15.63
N ALA A 598 -13.99 19.01 -15.17
CA ALA A 598 -13.79 20.23 -15.96
C ALA A 598 -12.33 20.46 -16.31
N TRP A 599 -12.02 20.71 -17.59
CA TRP A 599 -10.67 21.05 -18.05
C TRP A 599 -10.33 22.52 -17.80
N SER A 600 -11.27 23.44 -18.02
CA SER A 600 -11.05 24.87 -17.84
C SER A 600 -12.30 25.59 -17.35
N ALA A 601 -12.10 26.61 -16.51
CA ALA A 601 -13.09 27.65 -16.29
C ALA A 601 -13.24 28.55 -17.54
N PRO A 602 -14.37 29.27 -17.68
CA PRO A 602 -14.52 30.36 -18.65
C PRO A 602 -13.32 31.31 -18.69
N ALA A 603 -12.91 31.71 -19.89
CA ALA A 603 -11.72 32.53 -20.13
C ALA A 603 -11.63 33.76 -19.22
N TRP A 604 -12.76 34.45 -19.03
CA TRP A 604 -12.86 35.70 -18.28
C TRP A 604 -12.66 35.51 -16.76
N LEU A 605 -12.87 34.31 -16.20
CA LEU A 605 -12.57 33.96 -14.81
C LEU A 605 -11.07 33.68 -14.56
N LYS A 606 -10.28 33.44 -15.61
CA LYS A 606 -8.88 33.00 -15.51
C LYS A 606 -7.89 34.17 -15.59
N THR A 607 -6.75 34.05 -14.90
CA THR A 607 -5.71 35.08 -14.82
C THR A 607 -5.08 35.42 -16.17
N ASN A 608 -5.00 34.45 -17.08
CA ASN A 608 -4.45 34.60 -18.42
C ASN A 608 -5.50 34.98 -19.50
N GLY A 609 -6.79 35.00 -19.16
CA GLY A 609 -7.85 35.33 -20.11
C GLY A 609 -8.07 34.29 -21.22
N ALA A 610 -7.59 33.05 -21.07
CA ALA A 610 -7.65 32.01 -22.09
C ALA A 610 -7.94 30.62 -21.52
N LEU A 611 -8.55 29.72 -22.31
CA LEU A 611 -8.80 28.33 -21.89
C LEU A 611 -7.51 27.51 -21.78
N ILE A 612 -6.50 27.83 -22.60
CA ILE A 612 -5.22 27.09 -22.70
C ILE A 612 -4.07 27.79 -21.96
N GLY A 613 -2.95 27.07 -21.79
CA GLY A 613 -1.73 27.59 -21.16
C GLY A 613 -1.87 27.90 -19.66
N LYS A 614 -0.80 28.45 -19.08
CA LYS A 614 -0.74 28.75 -17.64
C LYS A 614 -1.78 29.78 -17.20
N GLY A 615 -2.74 29.36 -16.38
CA GLY A 615 -3.80 30.22 -15.89
C GLY A 615 -4.54 29.60 -14.71
N THR A 616 -4.65 30.36 -13.62
CA THR A 616 -5.47 29.99 -12.44
C THR A 616 -6.75 30.82 -12.42
N LEU A 617 -7.66 30.54 -11.50
CA LEU A 617 -8.76 31.48 -11.22
C LEU A 617 -8.21 32.84 -10.76
N LYS A 618 -8.91 33.92 -11.15
CA LYS A 618 -8.71 35.28 -10.61
C LYS A 618 -9.16 35.37 -9.15
N GLY A 619 -8.64 36.37 -8.45
CA GLY A 619 -8.96 36.62 -7.05
C GLY A 619 -8.36 35.57 -6.11
N LYS A 620 -9.12 35.15 -5.11
CA LYS A 620 -8.74 34.16 -4.09
C LYS A 620 -9.95 33.32 -3.67
N PRO A 621 -9.75 32.12 -3.08
CA PRO A 621 -10.81 31.35 -2.44
C PRO A 621 -11.65 32.19 -1.46
N GLY A 622 -12.96 31.94 -1.42
CA GLY A 622 -13.97 32.77 -0.77
C GLY A 622 -14.38 34.02 -1.56
N GLY A 623 -13.64 34.39 -2.62
CA GLY A 623 -13.89 35.54 -3.49
C GLY A 623 -14.97 35.30 -4.56
N LYS A 624 -15.40 36.38 -5.23
CA LYS A 624 -16.52 36.33 -6.20
C LYS A 624 -16.25 35.37 -7.36
N GLU A 625 -15.05 35.36 -7.92
CA GLU A 625 -14.69 34.51 -9.06
C GLU A 625 -14.67 33.01 -8.70
N HIS A 626 -14.15 32.69 -7.51
CA HIS A 626 -14.09 31.32 -6.99
C HIS A 626 -15.50 30.79 -6.63
N LYS A 627 -16.38 31.66 -6.12
CA LYS A 627 -17.81 31.36 -5.90
C LYS A 627 -18.59 31.19 -7.19
N THR A 628 -18.34 32.00 -8.20
CA THR A 628 -18.93 31.80 -9.54
C THR A 628 -18.48 30.46 -10.13
N TRP A 629 -17.22 30.06 -9.97
CA TRP A 629 -16.76 28.75 -10.41
C TRP A 629 -17.42 27.59 -9.64
N ALA A 630 -17.62 27.72 -8.32
CA ALA A 630 -18.42 26.75 -7.56
C ALA A 630 -19.89 26.69 -8.01
N LYS A 631 -20.52 27.83 -8.33
CA LYS A 631 -21.87 27.88 -8.91
C LYS A 631 -21.93 27.20 -10.30
N TYR A 632 -20.87 27.27 -11.10
CA TYR A 632 -20.81 26.64 -12.42
C TYR A 632 -20.95 25.12 -12.32
N TYR A 633 -20.32 24.49 -11.32
CA TYR A 633 -20.49 23.07 -11.00
C TYR A 633 -21.95 22.74 -10.64
N VAL A 634 -22.56 23.51 -9.72
CA VAL A 634 -23.97 23.32 -9.34
C VAL A 634 -24.90 23.48 -10.54
N ARG A 635 -24.65 24.48 -11.40
CA ARG A 635 -25.50 24.73 -12.57
C ARG A 635 -25.36 23.67 -13.66
N PHE A 636 -24.16 23.12 -13.87
CA PHE A 636 -23.96 21.94 -14.74
C PHE A 636 -24.84 20.76 -14.31
N LEU A 637 -24.82 20.46 -13.00
CA LEU A 637 -25.63 19.39 -12.41
C LEU A 637 -27.14 19.67 -12.52
N ASP A 638 -27.56 20.91 -12.30
CA ASP A 638 -28.96 21.35 -12.50
C ASP A 638 -29.42 21.19 -13.96
N GLU A 639 -28.59 21.57 -14.95
CA GLU A 639 -28.94 21.44 -16.36
C GLU A 639 -28.99 19.98 -16.83
N TYR A 640 -28.02 19.13 -16.44
CA TYR A 640 -28.05 17.70 -16.78
C TYR A 640 -29.22 16.96 -16.12
N LYS A 641 -29.60 17.35 -14.90
CA LYS A 641 -30.76 16.78 -14.18
C LYS A 641 -32.08 17.00 -14.93
N LYS A 642 -32.22 18.07 -15.74
CA LYS A 642 -33.41 18.30 -16.60
C LYS A 642 -33.58 17.23 -17.69
N TYR A 643 -32.52 16.50 -18.02
CA TYR A 643 -32.51 15.39 -18.97
C TYR A 643 -32.56 14.01 -18.26
N ASN A 644 -32.92 13.98 -16.97
CA ASN A 644 -32.94 12.79 -16.12
C ASN A 644 -31.57 12.08 -15.97
N LEU A 645 -30.48 12.82 -16.17
CA LEU A 645 -29.12 12.34 -15.93
C LEU A 645 -28.61 12.88 -14.58
N THR A 646 -28.26 11.99 -13.66
CA THR A 646 -27.73 12.33 -12.33
C THR A 646 -26.29 11.86 -12.19
N PHE A 647 -25.45 12.69 -11.59
CA PHE A 647 -24.05 12.36 -11.35
C PHE A 647 -23.86 11.59 -10.04
N TRP A 648 -23.00 10.58 -10.09
CA TRP A 648 -22.50 9.86 -8.92
C TRP A 648 -21.42 10.69 -8.24
N ALA A 649 -20.46 11.21 -9.02
CA ALA A 649 -19.31 11.92 -8.52
C ALA A 649 -18.88 13.09 -9.43
N MET A 650 -18.10 14.01 -8.86
CA MET A 650 -17.44 15.10 -9.58
C MET A 650 -15.96 15.17 -9.16
N THR A 651 -15.07 15.60 -10.05
CA THR A 651 -13.69 15.95 -9.68
C THR A 651 -13.51 17.46 -9.52
N THR A 652 -12.52 17.87 -8.72
CA THR A 652 -12.17 19.30 -8.52
C THR A 652 -11.64 20.00 -9.78
N GLY A 653 -11.53 19.30 -10.91
CA GLY A 653 -10.98 19.78 -12.17
C GLY A 653 -9.92 18.81 -12.68
N ASN A 654 -9.87 18.60 -14.00
CA ASN A 654 -8.94 17.71 -14.67
C ASN A 654 -7.51 18.29 -14.66
N GLU A 655 -6.52 17.48 -14.30
CA GLU A 655 -5.09 17.79 -14.29
C GLU A 655 -4.77 19.21 -13.76
N PRO A 656 -5.08 19.53 -12.49
CA PRO A 656 -4.78 20.82 -11.88
C PRO A 656 -3.31 21.27 -12.01
N THR A 657 -2.35 20.35 -12.22
CA THR A 657 -0.96 20.71 -12.51
C THR A 657 -0.75 21.27 -13.91
N ALA A 658 -1.50 20.82 -14.91
CA ALA A 658 -1.40 21.26 -16.31
C ALA A 658 -1.51 22.78 -16.44
N GLY A 659 -2.51 23.37 -15.78
CA GLY A 659 -2.75 24.82 -15.82
C GLY A 659 -1.70 25.67 -15.08
N MET A 660 -0.68 25.04 -14.47
CA MET A 660 0.50 25.70 -13.90
C MET A 660 1.69 25.76 -14.90
N MET A 661 1.62 25.01 -16.01
CA MET A 661 2.67 24.91 -17.04
C MET A 661 2.50 25.99 -18.12
N THR A 662 3.57 26.73 -18.42
CA THR A 662 3.51 27.93 -19.29
C THR A 662 2.95 27.64 -20.68
N ASN A 663 3.42 26.57 -21.32
CA ASN A 663 3.11 26.24 -22.72
C ASN A 663 2.18 25.02 -22.86
N TYR A 664 1.28 24.78 -21.89
CA TYR A 664 0.30 23.70 -22.01
C TYR A 664 -0.66 23.97 -23.18
N SER A 665 -0.81 23.00 -24.09
CA SER A 665 -1.36 23.23 -25.43
C SER A 665 -2.88 23.26 -25.52
N PHE A 666 -3.59 22.68 -24.56
CA PHE A 666 -5.05 22.57 -24.55
C PHE A 666 -5.67 23.07 -23.23
N GLN A 667 -6.98 22.86 -23.05
CA GLN A 667 -7.76 23.39 -21.93
C GLN A 667 -7.20 22.91 -20.58
N ALA A 668 -6.88 23.85 -19.69
CA ALA A 668 -6.36 23.52 -18.34
C ALA A 668 -6.66 24.63 -17.33
N LEU A 669 -6.86 24.30 -16.05
CA LEU A 669 -7.05 25.27 -14.96
C LEU A 669 -6.10 24.97 -13.78
N GLY A 670 -5.17 25.88 -13.54
CA GLY A 670 -4.10 25.66 -12.58
C GLY A 670 -4.54 25.77 -11.12
N PHE A 671 -4.28 24.72 -10.34
CA PHE A 671 -4.35 24.75 -8.87
C PHE A 671 -3.06 24.21 -8.25
N THR A 672 -2.62 24.84 -7.16
CA THR A 672 -1.75 24.17 -6.18
C THR A 672 -2.63 23.38 -5.20
N PRO A 673 -2.12 22.36 -4.50
CA PRO A 673 -2.94 21.62 -3.54
C PRO A 673 -3.52 22.51 -2.42
N GLU A 674 -2.84 23.58 -2.00
CA GLU A 674 -3.38 24.56 -1.04
C GLU A 674 -4.55 25.35 -1.63
N ARG A 675 -4.45 25.77 -2.90
CA ARG A 675 -5.55 26.48 -3.57
C ARG A 675 -6.75 25.58 -3.81
N GLN A 676 -6.51 24.30 -4.15
CA GLN A 676 -7.58 23.31 -4.28
C GLN A 676 -8.27 23.07 -2.93
N ARG A 677 -7.49 22.86 -1.85
CA ARG A 677 -8.00 22.77 -0.47
C ARG A 677 -8.87 23.97 -0.10
N ASP A 678 -8.34 25.19 -0.26
CA ASP A 678 -9.02 26.41 0.16
C ASP A 678 -10.30 26.65 -0.65
N TRP A 679 -10.29 26.37 -1.97
CA TRP A 679 -11.47 26.46 -2.82
C TRP A 679 -12.54 25.41 -2.46
N VAL A 680 -12.16 24.18 -2.14
CA VAL A 680 -13.08 23.15 -1.65
C VAL A 680 -13.68 23.55 -0.29
N ALA A 681 -12.86 24.05 0.63
CA ALA A 681 -13.29 24.42 1.98
C ALA A 681 -14.24 25.64 2.02
N LEU A 682 -14.00 26.64 1.17
CA LEU A 682 -14.67 27.95 1.22
C LEU A 682 -15.78 28.12 0.17
N ASP A 683 -15.70 27.44 -0.97
CA ASP A 683 -16.57 27.68 -2.12
C ASP A 683 -17.27 26.41 -2.63
N LEU A 684 -16.53 25.42 -3.17
CA LEU A 684 -17.14 24.26 -3.85
C LEU A 684 -17.92 23.35 -2.90
N GLY A 685 -17.30 22.92 -1.79
CA GLY A 685 -17.94 22.06 -0.80
C GLY A 685 -19.21 22.68 -0.20
N PRO A 686 -19.15 23.94 0.28
CA PRO A 686 -20.33 24.68 0.71
C PRO A 686 -21.40 24.82 -0.38
N ALA A 687 -21.04 25.10 -1.63
CA ALA A 687 -22.01 25.26 -2.73
C ALA A 687 -22.75 23.95 -3.06
N LEU A 688 -22.02 22.83 -3.15
CA LEU A 688 -22.63 21.51 -3.36
C LEU A 688 -23.57 21.14 -2.20
N ASN A 689 -23.11 21.31 -0.95
CA ASN A 689 -23.89 21.00 0.26
C ASN A 689 -25.09 21.93 0.51
N GLN A 690 -25.12 23.13 -0.09
CA GLN A 690 -26.27 24.04 -0.05
C GLN A 690 -27.25 23.81 -1.22
N SER A 691 -26.86 22.99 -2.20
CA SER A 691 -27.68 22.64 -3.35
C SER A 691 -28.45 21.33 -3.14
N GLN A 692 -29.36 21.02 -4.07
CA GLN A 692 -30.03 19.72 -4.15
C GLN A 692 -29.08 18.53 -4.44
N HIS A 693 -27.80 18.80 -4.72
CA HIS A 693 -26.79 17.82 -5.11
C HIS A 693 -25.81 17.45 -3.99
N GLN A 694 -26.18 17.70 -2.72
CA GLN A 694 -25.39 17.38 -1.52
C GLN A 694 -24.96 15.90 -1.36
N HIS A 695 -25.51 15.00 -2.18
CA HIS A 695 -25.25 13.55 -2.17
C HIS A 695 -24.15 13.10 -3.14
N ILE A 696 -23.63 14.03 -3.97
CA ILE A 696 -22.61 13.73 -4.97
C ILE A 696 -21.24 13.59 -4.30
N GLU A 697 -20.53 12.52 -4.63
CA GLU A 697 -19.17 12.28 -4.13
C GLU A 697 -18.17 13.25 -4.80
N LEU A 698 -17.32 13.92 -4.02
CA LEU A 698 -16.29 14.82 -4.54
C LEU A 698 -14.91 14.16 -4.49
N LEU A 699 -14.24 14.12 -5.64
CA LEU A 699 -12.89 13.61 -5.85
C LEU A 699 -11.89 14.76 -5.98
N ILE A 700 -10.78 14.67 -5.24
CA ILE A 700 -9.63 15.58 -5.39
C ILE A 700 -8.56 14.98 -6.30
N LEU A 701 -7.50 15.75 -6.56
CA LEU A 701 -6.42 15.44 -7.51
C LEU A 701 -6.92 15.39 -8.96
N ASP A 702 -7.36 14.23 -9.47
CA ASP A 702 -7.72 14.01 -10.89
C ASP A 702 -6.54 14.31 -11.83
N ASP A 703 -5.39 13.73 -11.48
CA ASP A 703 -4.06 14.00 -12.03
C ASP A 703 -3.11 12.80 -11.73
N GLN A 704 -1.86 12.87 -12.19
CA GLN A 704 -0.89 11.78 -12.16
C GLN A 704 -0.58 11.26 -10.75
N ARG A 705 -0.47 9.92 -10.58
CA ARG A 705 -0.24 9.30 -9.26
C ARG A 705 1.06 9.72 -8.57
N LEU A 706 2.05 10.25 -9.29
CA LEU A 706 3.31 10.78 -8.73
C LEU A 706 3.10 11.94 -7.72
N LEU A 707 1.97 12.64 -7.82
CA LEU A 707 1.62 13.77 -6.95
C LEU A 707 1.16 13.30 -5.55
N LEU A 708 0.93 12.00 -5.40
CA LEU A 708 0.62 11.34 -4.14
C LEU A 708 1.89 10.83 -3.43
N PRO A 709 1.94 10.87 -2.09
CA PRO A 709 0.87 11.24 -1.17
C PRO A 709 0.81 12.76 -0.85
N HIS A 710 1.64 13.60 -1.49
CA HIS A 710 1.76 15.01 -1.10
C HIS A 710 0.45 15.79 -1.26
N TRP A 711 -0.21 15.67 -2.41
CA TRP A 711 -1.45 16.38 -2.69
C TRP A 711 -2.56 16.02 -1.69
N ALA A 712 -2.75 14.73 -1.45
CA ALA A 712 -3.67 14.21 -0.43
C ALA A 712 -3.34 14.73 0.98
N LYS A 713 -2.05 14.76 1.37
CA LYS A 713 -1.63 15.32 2.66
C LYS A 713 -2.03 16.78 2.83
N VAL A 714 -1.81 17.63 1.83
CA VAL A 714 -2.11 19.07 1.93
C VAL A 714 -3.62 19.31 2.02
N VAL A 715 -4.43 18.59 1.23
CA VAL A 715 -5.88 18.79 1.17
C VAL A 715 -6.61 18.09 2.32
N LEU A 716 -6.35 16.81 2.58
CA LEU A 716 -7.10 16.00 3.55
C LEU A 716 -6.66 16.21 5.01
N SER A 717 -5.53 16.87 5.27
CA SER A 717 -5.16 17.25 6.64
C SER A 717 -5.95 18.45 7.17
N ASP A 718 -6.67 19.18 6.31
CA ASP A 718 -7.56 20.28 6.70
C ASP A 718 -9.01 19.80 6.78
N VAL A 719 -9.55 19.77 8.00
CA VAL A 719 -10.91 19.33 8.29
C VAL A 719 -12.00 20.13 7.55
N HIS A 720 -11.73 21.39 7.19
CA HIS A 720 -12.71 22.23 6.50
C HIS A 720 -12.89 21.84 5.03
N ALA A 721 -11.83 21.32 4.38
CA ALA A 721 -11.88 20.72 3.05
C ALA A 721 -12.27 19.22 3.13
N ALA A 722 -11.58 18.46 3.98
CA ALA A 722 -11.66 17.00 4.06
C ALA A 722 -13.07 16.47 4.32
N ARG A 723 -13.92 17.23 5.03
CA ARG A 723 -15.34 16.89 5.29
C ARG A 723 -16.25 16.86 4.05
N TYR A 724 -15.82 17.44 2.93
CA TYR A 724 -16.57 17.44 1.66
C TYR A 724 -16.03 16.41 0.66
N ILE A 725 -14.85 15.86 0.92
CA ILE A 725 -14.13 15.00 -0.01
C ILE A 725 -14.45 13.54 0.31
N HIS A 726 -14.63 12.73 -0.73
CA HIS A 726 -15.02 11.34 -0.61
C HIS A 726 -13.90 10.39 -1.10
N GLY A 727 -13.11 10.85 -2.07
CA GLY A 727 -11.98 10.09 -2.59
C GLY A 727 -10.98 10.93 -3.38
N ILE A 728 -10.08 10.25 -4.07
CA ILE A 728 -8.97 10.82 -4.84
C ILE A 728 -8.98 10.19 -6.23
N GLY A 729 -9.05 11.03 -7.27
CA GLY A 729 -8.90 10.62 -8.67
C GLY A 729 -7.42 10.55 -9.07
N VAL A 730 -7.02 9.51 -9.80
CA VAL A 730 -5.64 9.30 -10.27
C VAL A 730 -5.59 8.95 -11.77
N HIS A 731 -4.54 9.42 -12.44
CA HIS A 731 -4.22 9.15 -13.85
C HIS A 731 -2.90 8.35 -13.99
N TRP A 732 -2.79 7.57 -15.07
CA TRP A 732 -1.72 6.57 -15.36
C TRP A 732 -0.45 7.10 -16.06
N TYR A 733 -0.51 8.23 -16.79
CA TYR A 733 0.52 8.60 -17.80
C TYR A 733 1.97 8.74 -17.30
N MET A 734 2.21 8.82 -15.99
CA MET A 734 3.56 8.96 -15.41
C MET A 734 3.96 7.82 -14.48
N ASP A 735 3.26 6.69 -14.53
CA ASP A 735 3.34 5.62 -13.52
C ASP A 735 4.66 4.84 -13.51
N ARG A 736 5.37 4.82 -14.65
CA ARG A 736 6.74 4.30 -14.77
C ARG A 736 7.76 5.09 -13.92
N ILE A 737 7.40 6.28 -13.42
CA ILE A 737 8.25 7.14 -12.57
C ILE A 737 8.05 6.85 -11.08
N THR A 738 6.88 6.35 -10.67
CA THR A 738 6.55 6.14 -9.24
C THR A 738 5.73 4.86 -9.07
N PRO A 739 6.32 3.79 -8.49
CA PRO A 739 5.60 2.56 -8.18
C PRO A 739 4.37 2.80 -7.29
N ALA A 740 3.28 2.10 -7.56
CA ALA A 740 2.00 2.25 -6.85
C ALA A 740 2.11 2.10 -5.32
N GLN A 741 3.11 1.38 -4.82
CA GLN A 741 3.37 1.24 -3.39
C GLN A 741 3.67 2.60 -2.70
N PHE A 742 4.41 3.48 -3.36
CA PHE A 742 4.86 4.75 -2.79
C PHE A 742 3.85 5.90 -3.00
N SER A 743 3.00 5.80 -4.01
CA SER A 743 1.90 6.73 -4.29
C SER A 743 0.58 6.25 -3.66
N LEU A 744 -0.05 5.24 -4.26
CA LEU A 744 -1.40 4.75 -3.96
C LEU A 744 -1.50 4.10 -2.57
N SER A 745 -0.74 3.02 -2.32
CA SER A 745 -0.76 2.33 -1.02
C SER A 745 -0.32 3.25 0.13
N THR A 746 0.68 4.11 -0.09
CA THR A 746 1.09 5.08 0.94
C THR A 746 -0.01 6.10 1.22
N THR A 747 -0.77 6.53 0.21
CA THR A 747 -1.94 7.41 0.41
C THR A 747 -3.07 6.71 1.15
N HIS A 748 -3.41 5.48 0.76
CA HIS A 748 -4.42 4.69 1.46
C HIS A 748 -4.06 4.46 2.94
N HIS A 749 -2.80 4.12 3.25
CA HIS A 749 -2.37 3.95 4.65
C HIS A 749 -2.40 5.24 5.49
N LEU A 750 -2.32 6.41 4.85
CA LEU A 750 -2.43 7.72 5.53
C LEU A 750 -3.88 8.19 5.69
N PHE A 751 -4.74 7.85 4.72
CA PHE A 751 -6.10 8.34 4.58
C PHE A 751 -7.08 7.21 4.21
N PRO A 752 -7.19 6.13 5.01
CA PRO A 752 -7.92 4.91 4.63
C PRO A 752 -9.44 5.13 4.52
N GLU A 753 -9.95 6.21 5.10
CA GLU A 753 -11.36 6.63 5.04
C GLU A 753 -11.77 7.14 3.64
N TYR A 754 -10.80 7.51 2.79
CA TYR A 754 -11.00 8.11 1.47
C TYR A 754 -10.59 7.11 0.39
N TYR A 755 -11.48 6.83 -0.57
CA TYR A 755 -11.19 5.83 -1.59
C TYR A 755 -10.32 6.40 -2.73
N LEU A 756 -9.52 5.52 -3.34
CA LEU A 756 -8.77 5.83 -4.57
C LEU A 756 -9.58 5.34 -5.78
N PHE A 757 -9.54 6.06 -6.90
CA PHE A 757 -10.27 5.72 -8.12
C PHE A 757 -9.50 6.18 -9.37
N GLY A 758 -9.26 5.29 -10.32
CA GLY A 758 -8.65 5.61 -11.62
C GLY A 758 -9.67 6.36 -12.48
N THR A 759 -9.43 7.64 -12.71
CA THR A 759 -10.38 8.53 -13.40
C THR A 759 -10.07 8.73 -14.88
N GLU A 760 -8.83 8.49 -15.31
CA GLU A 760 -8.42 8.57 -16.71
C GLU A 760 -7.19 7.72 -17.01
N ALA A 761 -7.22 7.05 -18.17
CA ALA A 761 -6.15 6.20 -18.67
C ALA A 761 -6.24 6.04 -20.20
N CYS A 762 -5.12 6.12 -20.91
CA CYS A 762 -5.06 5.73 -22.32
C CYS A 762 -3.66 5.28 -22.77
N SER A 763 -3.63 4.50 -23.84
CA SER A 763 -2.42 4.23 -24.61
C SER A 763 -2.29 5.17 -25.82
N GLY A 764 -1.09 5.26 -26.39
CA GLY A 764 -0.85 6.01 -27.62
C GLY A 764 -0.67 7.52 -27.45
N TRP A 765 -0.39 8.01 -26.23
CA TRP A 765 -0.15 9.43 -25.95
C TRP A 765 1.32 9.86 -26.14
N THR A 766 2.27 8.95 -25.95
CA THR A 766 3.71 9.26 -25.98
C THR A 766 4.18 9.70 -27.38
N PRO A 767 5.23 10.52 -27.51
CA PRO A 767 5.74 10.94 -28.82
C PRO A 767 6.24 9.80 -29.73
N LEU A 768 6.71 8.70 -29.15
CA LEU A 768 7.25 7.54 -29.89
C LEU A 768 6.17 6.53 -30.29
N ASP A 769 5.02 6.55 -29.62
CA ASP A 769 3.94 5.59 -29.77
C ASP A 769 2.61 6.29 -30.13
N ARG A 770 2.63 7.46 -30.76
CA ARG A 770 1.44 8.31 -30.87
C ARG A 770 0.32 7.71 -31.73
N GLY A 771 -0.92 7.79 -31.25
CA GLY A 771 -2.14 7.43 -31.99
C GLY A 771 -2.45 5.93 -32.01
N VAL A 772 -3.39 5.55 -32.87
CA VAL A 772 -3.98 4.21 -32.96
C VAL A 772 -3.01 3.15 -33.48
N LYS A 773 -3.02 1.96 -32.87
CA LYS A 773 -2.35 0.75 -33.39
C LYS A 773 -3.33 -0.42 -33.33
N LEU A 774 -3.97 -0.72 -34.46
CA LEU A 774 -4.97 -1.78 -34.56
C LEU A 774 -4.37 -3.16 -34.26
N GLY A 775 -4.79 -3.80 -33.18
CA GLY A 775 -4.35 -5.14 -32.78
C GLY A 775 -3.12 -5.15 -31.88
N SER A 776 -2.73 -4.02 -31.28
CA SER A 776 -1.59 -3.97 -30.35
C SER A 776 -1.82 -4.82 -29.10
N TRP A 777 -1.02 -5.87 -28.93
CA TRP A 777 -1.06 -6.72 -27.73
C TRP A 777 -0.33 -6.06 -26.55
N ASP A 778 0.81 -5.40 -26.79
CA ASP A 778 1.57 -4.70 -25.76
C ASP A 778 0.70 -3.70 -24.99
N ARG A 779 -0.16 -2.94 -25.70
CA ARG A 779 -1.14 -2.03 -25.09
C ARG A 779 -2.21 -2.78 -24.27
N ALA A 780 -2.57 -4.00 -24.67
CA ALA A 780 -3.50 -4.85 -23.92
C ALA A 780 -2.90 -5.32 -22.59
N GLU A 781 -1.63 -5.71 -22.60
CA GLU A 781 -0.87 -6.08 -21.40
C GLU A 781 -0.63 -4.87 -20.50
N ASP A 782 -0.27 -3.71 -21.06
CA ASP A 782 -0.13 -2.45 -20.32
C ASP A 782 -1.45 -2.08 -19.61
N TYR A 783 -2.61 -2.14 -20.29
CA TYR A 783 -3.93 -1.94 -19.65
C TYR A 783 -4.19 -2.96 -18.53
N ALA A 784 -3.98 -4.26 -18.78
CA ALA A 784 -4.28 -5.30 -17.81
C ALA A 784 -3.36 -5.25 -16.58
N HIS A 785 -2.08 -4.91 -16.79
CA HIS A 785 -1.09 -4.70 -15.75
C HIS A 785 -1.47 -3.49 -14.88
N ASP A 786 -1.79 -2.35 -15.50
CA ASP A 786 -2.13 -1.12 -14.77
C ASP A 786 -3.38 -1.31 -13.89
N ILE A 787 -4.48 -1.83 -14.47
CA ILE A 787 -5.70 -2.15 -13.72
C ILE A 787 -5.40 -3.12 -12.56
N MET A 788 -4.54 -4.12 -12.78
CA MET A 788 -4.20 -5.10 -11.75
C MET A 788 -3.28 -4.51 -10.67
N GLU A 789 -2.35 -3.61 -11.01
CA GLU A 789 -1.53 -2.87 -10.05
C GLU A 789 -2.42 -1.97 -9.18
N ASP A 790 -3.27 -1.17 -9.80
CA ASP A 790 -4.24 -0.27 -9.13
C ASP A 790 -5.14 -1.02 -8.16
N LEU A 791 -5.77 -2.10 -8.63
CA LEU A 791 -6.63 -2.95 -7.79
C LEU A 791 -5.84 -3.62 -6.67
N ASN A 792 -4.57 -3.97 -6.86
CA ASN A 792 -3.73 -4.50 -5.78
C ASN A 792 -3.25 -3.42 -4.79
N HIS A 793 -3.31 -2.14 -5.16
CA HIS A 793 -2.93 -0.96 -4.37
C HIS A 793 -4.14 -0.10 -3.94
N PHE A 794 -5.25 -0.75 -3.59
CA PHE A 794 -6.46 -0.18 -2.97
C PHE A 794 -7.34 0.73 -3.86
N VAL A 795 -7.10 0.80 -5.16
CA VAL A 795 -7.99 1.51 -6.09
C VAL A 795 -9.32 0.76 -6.23
N THR A 796 -10.42 1.52 -6.25
CA THR A 796 -11.79 0.98 -6.20
C THR A 796 -12.45 0.84 -7.57
N GLY A 797 -11.81 1.29 -8.64
CA GLY A 797 -12.36 1.25 -9.99
C GLY A 797 -11.47 2.04 -10.94
N TRP A 798 -11.66 1.82 -12.24
CA TRP A 798 -10.73 2.30 -13.27
C TRP A 798 -11.50 2.71 -14.53
N THR A 799 -11.09 3.82 -15.14
CA THR A 799 -11.82 4.48 -16.23
C THR A 799 -10.89 4.75 -17.40
N ASP A 800 -11.17 4.09 -18.53
CA ASP A 800 -10.55 4.36 -19.82
C ASP A 800 -10.83 5.79 -20.29
N TRP A 801 -10.04 6.31 -21.23
CA TRP A 801 -10.23 7.65 -21.75
C TRP A 801 -11.35 7.71 -22.81
N ASN A 802 -11.06 7.80 -24.11
CA ASN A 802 -12.13 7.94 -25.10
C ASN A 802 -12.82 6.60 -25.37
N LEU A 803 -14.15 6.51 -25.15
CA LEU A 803 -14.94 5.30 -25.47
C LEU A 803 -14.88 4.87 -26.96
N ALA A 804 -14.62 5.81 -27.87
CA ALA A 804 -14.42 5.52 -29.29
C ALA A 804 -13.57 6.61 -29.95
N LEU A 805 -12.68 6.24 -30.86
CA LEU A 805 -11.93 7.16 -31.74
C LEU A 805 -12.00 6.72 -33.19
N ASP A 806 -11.65 7.60 -34.13
CA ASP A 806 -11.45 7.22 -35.54
C ASP A 806 -10.10 6.52 -35.77
N LEU A 807 -9.88 6.03 -36.99
CA LEU A 807 -8.60 5.43 -37.42
C LEU A 807 -7.36 6.34 -37.24
N GLY A 808 -7.55 7.66 -37.05
CA GLY A 808 -6.49 8.63 -36.78
C GLY A 808 -6.26 8.91 -35.29
N GLY A 809 -7.06 8.34 -34.39
CA GLY A 809 -7.03 8.62 -32.96
C GLY A 809 -7.70 9.94 -32.58
N GLY A 810 -8.66 10.39 -33.38
CA GLY A 810 -9.35 11.68 -33.22
C GLY A 810 -10.89 11.58 -33.34
N PRO A 811 -11.58 12.71 -33.55
CA PRO A 811 -11.02 14.05 -33.72
C PRO A 811 -10.36 14.59 -32.43
N ASN A 812 -9.44 15.54 -32.56
CA ASN A 812 -8.80 16.24 -31.43
C ASN A 812 -8.26 17.59 -31.95
N TRP A 813 -8.69 18.72 -31.37
CA TRP A 813 -8.42 20.04 -31.97
C TRP A 813 -6.94 20.47 -31.91
N VAL A 814 -6.16 19.92 -30.98
CA VAL A 814 -4.69 20.14 -30.87
C VAL A 814 -3.86 19.02 -31.52
N LYS A 815 -4.50 18.03 -32.15
CA LYS A 815 -3.84 16.83 -32.71
C LYS A 815 -3.07 16.00 -31.66
N ASN A 816 -3.56 16.00 -30.43
CA ASN A 816 -3.09 15.13 -29.35
C ASN A 816 -3.74 13.74 -29.46
N PHE A 817 -3.53 13.08 -30.61
CA PHE A 817 -4.18 11.80 -30.93
C PHE A 817 -3.67 10.66 -30.05
N VAL A 818 -4.57 9.77 -29.62
CA VAL A 818 -4.31 8.60 -28.76
C VAL A 818 -5.02 7.37 -29.31
N ASP A 819 -4.90 6.21 -28.65
CA ASP A 819 -5.70 5.01 -28.97
C ASP A 819 -6.98 4.94 -28.13
N SER A 820 -7.91 4.09 -28.52
CA SER A 820 -9.18 3.82 -27.82
C SER A 820 -9.53 2.34 -27.94
N PRO A 821 -10.12 1.69 -26.92
CA PRO A 821 -10.50 0.28 -27.00
C PRO A 821 -11.49 -0.05 -28.14
N ILE A 822 -12.25 0.94 -28.64
CA ILE A 822 -12.97 0.82 -29.91
C ILE A 822 -12.53 1.89 -30.92
N ILE A 823 -12.22 1.44 -32.15
CA ILE A 823 -11.86 2.31 -33.27
C ILE A 823 -12.91 2.22 -34.38
N VAL A 824 -13.45 3.36 -34.81
CA VAL A 824 -14.53 3.47 -35.79
C VAL A 824 -13.96 3.72 -37.19
N ASP A 825 -14.41 2.91 -38.16
CA ASP A 825 -14.22 3.16 -39.59
C ASP A 825 -15.57 3.45 -40.25
N ARG A 826 -15.94 4.74 -40.23
CA ARG A 826 -17.16 5.27 -40.86
C ARG A 826 -17.26 4.98 -42.36
N THR A 827 -16.16 4.70 -43.06
CA THR A 827 -16.19 4.48 -44.51
C THR A 827 -16.75 3.11 -44.88
N ARG A 828 -16.70 2.16 -43.93
CA ARG A 828 -17.22 0.80 -44.07
C ARG A 828 -18.40 0.48 -43.15
N ASP A 829 -18.84 1.44 -42.33
CA ASP A 829 -19.83 1.25 -41.27
C ASP A 829 -19.47 0.11 -40.30
N VAL A 830 -18.19 0.06 -39.93
CA VAL A 830 -17.63 -0.94 -39.00
C VAL A 830 -16.88 -0.29 -37.85
N PHE A 831 -16.73 -1.03 -36.76
CA PHE A 831 -15.84 -0.68 -35.67
C PHE A 831 -14.97 -1.87 -35.25
N TYR A 832 -13.82 -1.56 -34.69
CA TYR A 832 -12.80 -2.52 -34.26
C TYR A 832 -12.70 -2.53 -32.75
N LYS A 833 -12.98 -3.68 -32.13
CA LYS A 833 -12.65 -3.92 -30.72
C LYS A 833 -11.17 -4.28 -30.65
N GLN A 834 -10.38 -3.37 -30.07
CA GLN A 834 -8.95 -3.54 -29.83
C GLN A 834 -8.70 -4.61 -28.75
N PRO A 835 -7.51 -5.23 -28.68
CA PRO A 835 -7.12 -6.07 -27.56
C PRO A 835 -7.36 -5.43 -26.17
N THR A 836 -7.17 -4.11 -26.04
CA THR A 836 -7.45 -3.33 -24.81
C THR A 836 -8.93 -3.39 -24.36
N PHE A 837 -9.89 -3.56 -25.28
CA PHE A 837 -11.30 -3.78 -24.94
C PHE A 837 -11.46 -5.09 -24.15
N TYR A 838 -10.73 -6.13 -24.54
CA TYR A 838 -10.77 -7.44 -23.88
C TYR A 838 -10.02 -7.40 -22.55
N SER A 839 -8.89 -6.67 -22.46
CA SER A 839 -8.25 -6.36 -21.17
C SER A 839 -9.23 -5.72 -20.19
N MET A 840 -9.97 -4.69 -20.62
CA MET A 840 -11.03 -4.08 -19.80
C MET A 840 -12.15 -5.06 -19.45
N ALA A 841 -12.52 -5.95 -20.36
CA ALA A 841 -13.56 -6.96 -20.14
C ALA A 841 -13.22 -7.95 -19.02
N HIS A 842 -11.95 -8.38 -18.91
CA HIS A 842 -11.47 -9.27 -17.84
C HIS A 842 -11.64 -8.70 -16.42
N PHE A 843 -11.91 -7.39 -16.28
CA PHE A 843 -12.27 -6.76 -15.02
C PHE A 843 -13.74 -6.33 -15.01
N SER A 844 -14.18 -5.46 -15.93
CA SER A 844 -15.53 -4.88 -15.93
C SER A 844 -16.67 -5.91 -15.95
N LYS A 845 -16.55 -6.95 -16.78
CA LYS A 845 -17.59 -7.99 -16.92
C LYS A 845 -17.71 -8.87 -15.67
N PHE A 846 -16.61 -9.09 -14.96
CA PHE A 846 -16.54 -10.05 -13.85
C PHE A 846 -16.59 -9.38 -12.47
N LEU A 847 -16.11 -8.15 -12.34
CA LEU A 847 -15.95 -7.41 -11.09
C LEU A 847 -17.00 -6.32 -10.97
N TRP A 848 -18.14 -6.70 -10.42
CA TRP A 848 -19.31 -5.85 -10.23
C TRP A 848 -19.18 -4.93 -9.03
N GLU A 849 -20.04 -3.90 -8.94
CA GLU A 849 -20.11 -3.04 -7.75
C GLU A 849 -20.27 -3.89 -6.48
N GLY A 850 -19.48 -3.59 -5.45
CA GLY A 850 -19.49 -4.30 -4.17
C GLY A 850 -18.63 -5.56 -4.14
N SER A 851 -18.08 -6.02 -5.28
CA SER A 851 -17.05 -7.07 -5.32
C SER A 851 -15.89 -6.69 -4.41
N GLN A 852 -15.51 -7.61 -3.53
CA GLN A 852 -14.59 -7.38 -2.43
C GLN A 852 -13.24 -8.01 -2.75
N ARG A 853 -12.16 -7.22 -2.88
CA ARG A 853 -10.82 -7.79 -3.07
C ARG A 853 -10.44 -8.63 -1.85
N VAL A 854 -9.89 -9.81 -2.11
CA VAL A 854 -9.30 -10.72 -1.12
C VAL A 854 -7.83 -11.02 -1.41
N GLY A 855 -7.11 -11.57 -0.43
CA GLY A 855 -5.69 -11.89 -0.59
C GLY A 855 -5.45 -13.09 -1.52
N VAL A 856 -4.33 -13.08 -2.24
CA VAL A 856 -3.77 -14.22 -2.97
C VAL A 856 -2.33 -14.42 -2.52
N SER A 857 -1.91 -15.65 -2.27
CA SER A 857 -0.52 -15.98 -1.92
C SER A 857 0.03 -17.10 -2.80
N PHE A 858 1.23 -16.91 -3.32
CA PHE A 858 1.90 -17.83 -4.23
C PHE A 858 2.79 -18.81 -3.43
N SER A 859 2.93 -20.06 -3.90
CA SER A 859 3.82 -21.05 -3.29
C SER A 859 5.30 -20.85 -3.64
N LEU A 860 5.57 -20.18 -4.77
CA LEU A 860 6.89 -19.88 -5.33
C LEU A 860 6.82 -18.50 -5.99
N ASP A 861 7.96 -17.84 -6.16
CA ASP A 861 8.04 -16.62 -6.97
C ASP A 861 7.69 -16.94 -8.44
N SER A 862 7.00 -16.02 -9.12
CA SER A 862 6.49 -16.20 -10.48
C SER A 862 6.30 -14.85 -11.17
N ASP A 863 6.45 -14.82 -12.49
CA ASP A 863 6.15 -13.68 -13.35
C ASP A 863 4.64 -13.48 -13.60
N LEU A 864 3.80 -14.39 -13.10
CA LEU A 864 2.34 -14.24 -13.14
C LEU A 864 1.86 -13.17 -12.17
N GLU A 865 1.13 -12.20 -12.69
CA GLU A 865 0.39 -11.23 -11.88
C GLU A 865 -1.02 -11.76 -11.63
N SER A 866 -1.57 -11.51 -10.43
CA SER A 866 -2.95 -11.89 -10.14
C SER A 866 -3.67 -10.95 -9.18
N THR A 867 -5.01 -10.99 -9.23
CA THR A 867 -5.88 -10.35 -8.26
C THR A 867 -7.17 -11.16 -8.09
N ALA A 868 -7.66 -11.28 -6.85
CA ALA A 868 -8.83 -12.08 -6.51
C ALA A 868 -9.90 -11.29 -5.77
N PHE A 869 -11.15 -11.61 -6.06
CA PHE A 869 -12.34 -10.95 -5.53
C PHE A 869 -13.41 -11.97 -5.15
N ILE A 870 -14.17 -11.66 -4.11
CA ILE A 870 -15.46 -12.32 -3.83
C ILE A 870 -16.56 -11.36 -4.27
N ARG A 871 -17.43 -11.81 -5.18
CA ARG A 871 -18.56 -11.02 -5.70
C ARG A 871 -19.71 -10.96 -4.66
N PRO A 872 -20.66 -10.01 -4.80
CA PRO A 872 -21.83 -9.94 -3.92
C PRO A 872 -22.72 -11.19 -3.92
N ASP A 873 -22.65 -12.03 -4.94
CA ASP A 873 -23.39 -13.29 -5.07
C ASP A 873 -22.67 -14.50 -4.43
N GLY A 874 -21.51 -14.30 -3.80
CA GLY A 874 -20.72 -15.35 -3.13
C GLY A 874 -19.75 -16.11 -4.05
N SER A 875 -19.75 -15.86 -5.35
CA SER A 875 -18.75 -16.44 -6.26
C SER A 875 -17.39 -15.76 -6.14
N ALA A 876 -16.32 -16.53 -6.31
CA ALA A 876 -14.95 -16.03 -6.39
C ALA A 876 -14.55 -15.81 -7.85
N VAL A 877 -13.77 -14.75 -8.08
CA VAL A 877 -13.15 -14.40 -9.35
C VAL A 877 -11.65 -14.22 -9.12
N LEU A 878 -10.83 -14.89 -9.93
CA LEU A 878 -9.39 -14.68 -10.00
C LEU A 878 -9.05 -14.26 -11.44
N THR A 879 -8.44 -13.08 -11.62
CA THR A 879 -7.83 -12.70 -12.90
C THR A 879 -6.32 -12.85 -12.77
N VAL A 880 -5.72 -13.52 -13.75
CA VAL A 880 -4.29 -13.79 -13.90
C VAL A 880 -3.81 -13.17 -15.21
N LEU A 881 -2.64 -12.52 -15.18
CA LEU A 881 -1.97 -11.96 -16.34
C LEU A 881 -0.59 -12.61 -16.47
N ASN A 882 -0.28 -13.11 -17.66
CA ASN A 882 1.03 -13.63 -18.04
C ASN A 882 1.62 -12.79 -19.17
N ARG A 883 2.64 -11.99 -18.86
CA ARG A 883 3.40 -11.16 -19.83
C ARG A 883 4.70 -11.82 -20.30
N SER A 884 4.92 -13.09 -19.97
CA SER A 884 6.13 -13.83 -20.36
C SER A 884 5.94 -14.63 -21.64
N ASP A 885 7.05 -14.93 -22.33
CA ASP A 885 7.10 -15.79 -23.52
C ASP A 885 6.80 -17.29 -23.25
N LYS A 886 6.31 -17.65 -22.06
CA LYS A 886 6.17 -19.05 -21.62
C LYS A 886 4.83 -19.35 -21.00
N ASP A 887 4.28 -20.51 -21.33
CA ASP A 887 3.13 -21.09 -20.65
C ASP A 887 3.48 -21.44 -19.19
N VAL A 888 2.67 -20.96 -18.25
CA VAL A 888 2.83 -21.24 -16.82
C VAL A 888 1.69 -22.15 -16.35
N GLN A 889 2.04 -23.38 -15.97
CA GLN A 889 1.10 -24.31 -15.31
C GLN A 889 1.00 -24.01 -13.82
N PHE A 890 -0.22 -23.90 -13.30
CA PHE A 890 -0.47 -23.62 -11.89
C PHE A 890 -1.74 -24.33 -11.38
N GLU A 891 -1.92 -24.38 -10.08
CA GLU A 891 -3.21 -24.72 -9.46
C GLU A 891 -3.68 -23.58 -8.54
N VAL A 892 -4.96 -23.21 -8.61
CA VAL A 892 -5.58 -22.36 -7.59
C VAL A 892 -6.04 -23.26 -6.46
N TRP A 893 -5.77 -22.90 -5.21
CA TRP A 893 -6.35 -23.53 -4.03
C TRP A 893 -7.26 -22.53 -3.31
N ASP A 894 -8.56 -22.83 -3.29
CA ASP A 894 -9.54 -22.16 -2.46
C ASP A 894 -9.92 -23.10 -1.30
N PRO A 895 -9.64 -22.75 -0.03
CA PRO A 895 -10.02 -23.56 1.13
C PRO A 895 -11.51 -23.90 1.23
N ALA A 896 -12.40 -23.14 0.58
CA ALA A 896 -13.84 -23.39 0.60
C ALA A 896 -14.34 -24.27 -0.57
N ALA A 897 -13.61 -24.33 -1.69
CA ALA A 897 -14.04 -25.04 -2.89
C ALA A 897 -13.16 -26.24 -3.28
N GLY A 898 -11.83 -26.14 -3.15
CA GLY A 898 -10.87 -27.18 -3.56
C GLY A 898 -9.74 -26.65 -4.46
N TYR A 899 -9.29 -27.50 -5.39
CA TYR A 899 -8.16 -27.22 -6.30
C TYR A 899 -8.63 -27.03 -7.74
N ILE A 900 -8.22 -25.95 -8.38
CA ILE A 900 -8.51 -25.66 -9.79
C ILE A 900 -7.20 -25.72 -10.58
N PRO A 901 -6.92 -26.79 -11.35
CA PRO A 901 -5.77 -26.83 -12.23
C PRO A 901 -5.96 -25.84 -13.39
N SER A 902 -4.91 -25.14 -13.77
CA SER A 902 -4.97 -24.12 -14.83
C SER A 902 -3.61 -23.94 -15.52
N ILE A 903 -3.66 -23.37 -16.71
CA ILE A 903 -2.48 -22.99 -17.48
C ILE A 903 -2.74 -21.56 -17.93
N SER A 904 -1.79 -20.65 -17.70
CA SER A 904 -1.78 -19.33 -18.34
C SER A 904 -0.83 -19.44 -19.53
N PRO A 905 -1.32 -19.42 -20.78
CA PRO A 905 -0.45 -19.37 -21.95
C PRO A 905 0.50 -18.17 -21.90
N ALA A 906 1.59 -18.23 -22.68
CA ALA A 906 2.40 -17.05 -22.95
C ALA A 906 1.52 -15.87 -23.44
N HIS A 907 1.84 -14.65 -23.03
CA HIS A 907 1.14 -13.43 -23.46
C HIS A 907 -0.40 -13.54 -23.39
N SER A 908 -0.94 -13.74 -22.19
CA SER A 908 -2.37 -14.03 -21.96
C SER A 908 -2.95 -13.37 -20.71
N ILE A 909 -4.27 -13.17 -20.75
CA ILE A 909 -5.12 -12.80 -19.62
C ILE A 909 -6.15 -13.91 -19.41
N LEU A 910 -6.22 -14.43 -18.20
CA LEU A 910 -7.09 -15.54 -17.81
C LEU A 910 -7.95 -15.14 -16.61
N THR A 911 -9.27 -15.17 -16.76
CA THR A 911 -10.20 -14.97 -15.64
C THR A 911 -10.90 -16.28 -15.31
N LEU A 912 -10.77 -16.73 -14.07
CA LEU A 912 -11.42 -17.90 -13.50
C LEU A 912 -12.56 -17.46 -12.59
N ILE A 913 -13.71 -18.13 -12.69
CA ILE A 913 -14.87 -17.92 -11.80
C ILE A 913 -15.42 -19.25 -11.29
N TRP A 914 -15.71 -19.33 -9.98
CA TRP A 914 -16.30 -20.50 -9.33
C TRP A 914 -17.17 -20.09 -8.12
N ALA A 915 -18.03 -20.99 -7.65
CA ALA A 915 -18.77 -20.79 -6.41
C ALA A 915 -17.85 -21.05 -5.20
N ALA A 916 -17.66 -20.06 -4.34
CA ALA A 916 -16.81 -20.17 -3.14
C ALA A 916 -17.61 -20.44 -1.85
N HIS A 917 -18.94 -20.26 -1.87
CA HIS A 917 -19.86 -20.42 -0.74
C HIS A 917 -21.16 -21.10 -1.19
#